data_AF-A0AAD9K9K3-F1
#
_entry.id   AF-A0AAD9K9K3-F1
#
_cell.length_a   1.000
_cell.length_b   1.000
_cell.length_c   1.000
_cell.angle_alpha   90.00
_cell.angle_beta   90.00
_cell.angle_gamma   90.00
#
_symmetry.space_group_name_H-M   'P 1'
#
loop_
_entity.id
_entity.type
_entity.pdbx_description
1 polymer ?
#
loop_
_entity_poly.entity_id
_entity_poly.type
_entity_poly.pdbx_seq_one_letter_code
_entity_poly.pdbx_strand_id
1 'polypeptide(L)'
;MSDLGSDGELDKNDSATEQETFGGQVDNDAPDNWTNEQDNSDGLQDEYLPPISARPPKVVAQEESQVEVSASPAFQCLDELFQQGKLTGTKMALLKAKYTELHETLKQTRENELNLLKQTKQYAIELERQKAELEKADNFPESSNTEVSKLREVLLKHNNELAQTEERQYQLEYKIEGLQEERRMIEKEYSRMPKQGEVEKKIEELSQACSEMKKEIGQRQMEAKHLKEDFYNKNRLVQKYQKQLEVILEDVEKHKSELVGINTQPGQIAKESDKLSRQKGECDRKKHDLDAQLENLTEMLKDLQMKQQDLEDEKYELDNLTDKQAAILAEEEAKYRILMKDYEYAKDREAILMGDRATLDLNLRHINLEKKNTHDIHSRKVREKDKELRNLKKAELQLKVAQDNLSHTQMMHERAKGNLEALPKDDGALLNKRQDLTKEVEIIKRSLTQQNSLTAVETVKVEQSIAEEERLLYEQSDLRIEVVELTRLAAIKSDEREQKARDFMRAEMRYHRAVQDLKTKQLQIQDHQKKYQEMQIKLKEFAKMYDVIKNERNKCVNLIQTSTQKAAEMKEKIKILQNEIEILRTAVSQKDRQLQKQRLKHSNAIVIRDSLRNEVAKQQRIEEEMREKRGQHKMDIDKLNLLINQAEEQMVQLRKRYETAVQNRNDRGIQLIERNEEVCIFYEKVNIQDQMIRNGNMELQGREEEIRFLRMQETEENRAIDLLRKNVPNKRNLEQELVTLQIQISQCQDRMMELEKMIENPHDESRVRFLEGNDPTPAQLQSKLEELEVRLGEKEEQMLEKDLIFDQVSRLADRVKNKAESGQGDTLKLAKKVNELQSRIKDITRKMMAMVSELSMHQAGALKLQQEVKEKEAELEQCYMRMEKGEPPSDEIELEWMRTLRAEEQRLAEKQTALLVAEEEEQYTLTGGTVTTAEPRPNAYIPDNENELPIPRPYGAHAPFKPNEPGSSMRHIRKPVPKPIEI
;
A
#
# COMPACT_ATOMS: atom_id res chain seq x y z
N MET A 1 -12.74 -80.37 -23.30
CA MET A 1 -14.16 -80.75 -23.22
C MET A 1 -15.00 -79.48 -23.35
N SER A 2 -16.28 -79.63 -23.66
CA SER A 2 -17.15 -78.60 -24.23
C SER A 2 -18.28 -78.16 -23.29
N ASP A 3 -18.62 -76.88 -23.39
CA ASP A 3 -19.95 -76.27 -23.18
C ASP A 3 -20.63 -76.30 -21.79
N LEU A 4 -21.71 -75.50 -21.74
CA LEU A 4 -22.70 -75.29 -20.67
C LEU A 4 -22.27 -74.37 -19.50
N GLY A 5 -23.13 -73.48 -18.99
CA GLY A 5 -24.46 -73.11 -19.50
C GLY A 5 -25.33 -72.29 -18.51
N SER A 6 -25.49 -71.00 -18.82
CA SER A 6 -26.63 -70.06 -18.60
C SER A 6 -27.36 -69.89 -17.24
N ASP A 7 -28.01 -68.71 -17.14
CA ASP A 7 -29.23 -68.32 -16.42
C ASP A 7 -29.31 -68.14 -14.89
N GLY A 8 -30.04 -67.08 -14.48
CA GLY A 8 -30.92 -67.15 -13.29
C GLY A 8 -31.13 -65.92 -12.39
N GLU A 9 -31.89 -64.89 -12.84
CA GLU A 9 -32.94 -64.16 -12.05
C GLU A 9 -32.59 -63.41 -10.72
N LEU A 10 -33.35 -62.45 -10.14
CA LEU A 10 -34.35 -61.44 -10.59
C LEU A 10 -34.54 -60.35 -9.49
N ASP A 11 -35.40 -59.35 -9.75
CA ASP A 11 -36.20 -58.55 -8.78
C ASP A 11 -35.50 -57.53 -7.82
N LYS A 12 -36.12 -56.39 -7.40
CA LYS A 12 -37.32 -55.64 -7.90
C LYS A 12 -37.35 -54.17 -7.39
N ASN A 13 -37.76 -53.26 -8.28
CA ASN A 13 -38.74 -52.16 -8.17
C ASN A 13 -38.91 -51.17 -6.98
N ASP A 14 -39.48 -50.01 -7.38
CA ASP A 14 -40.36 -49.05 -6.65
C ASP A 14 -39.76 -48.13 -5.56
N SER A 15 -40.30 -46.92 -5.30
CA SER A 15 -41.01 -45.92 -6.14
C SER A 15 -41.17 -44.60 -5.32
N ALA A 16 -41.47 -43.46 -5.99
CA ALA A 16 -42.37 -42.37 -5.56
C ALA A 16 -41.93 -40.96 -6.05
N THR A 17 -42.90 -40.20 -6.53
CA THR A 17 -42.85 -38.74 -6.79
C THR A 17 -43.68 -38.00 -5.75
N GLU A 18 -43.41 -36.71 -5.51
CA GLU A 18 -44.47 -35.69 -5.52
C GLU A 18 -43.92 -34.26 -5.68
N GLN A 19 -44.82 -33.29 -5.86
CA GLN A 19 -44.57 -31.90 -6.21
C GLN A 19 -45.09 -30.96 -5.12
N GLU A 20 -44.56 -29.73 -5.01
CA GLU A 20 -45.41 -28.54 -4.92
C GLU A 20 -44.64 -27.24 -5.31
N THR A 21 -45.29 -26.08 -5.23
CA THR A 21 -44.95 -24.88 -6.02
C THR A 21 -45.00 -23.57 -5.21
N PHE A 22 -44.38 -22.48 -5.71
CA PHE A 22 -45.02 -21.23 -6.18
C PHE A 22 -44.16 -19.94 -6.03
N GLY A 23 -44.08 -19.12 -7.09
CA GLY A 23 -43.65 -17.70 -7.08
C GLY A 23 -42.14 -17.37 -7.02
N GLY A 24 -41.61 -16.33 -7.69
CA GLY A 24 -42.18 -15.50 -8.76
C GLY A 24 -41.50 -14.12 -8.93
N GLN A 25 -41.34 -13.66 -10.19
CA GLN A 25 -40.99 -12.28 -10.63
C GLN A 25 -39.52 -11.81 -10.35
N VAL A 26 -38.84 -10.96 -11.16
CA VAL A 26 -39.16 -10.29 -12.46
C VAL A 26 -37.88 -9.79 -13.19
N ASP A 27 -37.94 -9.64 -14.53
CA ASP A 27 -37.10 -8.86 -15.49
C ASP A 27 -35.56 -9.11 -15.57
N ASN A 28 -34.91 -9.30 -16.74
CA ASN A 28 -34.78 -8.53 -18.01
C ASN A 28 -33.72 -7.39 -17.93
N ASP A 29 -32.91 -7.06 -18.95
CA ASP A 29 -32.92 -7.37 -20.41
C ASP A 29 -31.51 -7.74 -20.97
N ALA A 30 -31.45 -8.09 -22.27
CA ALA A 30 -30.24 -8.52 -23.00
C ALA A 30 -29.52 -7.40 -23.78
N PRO A 31 -28.26 -7.64 -24.24
CA PRO A 31 -27.62 -6.88 -25.31
C PRO A 31 -27.68 -7.66 -26.64
N ASP A 32 -28.17 -7.04 -27.72
CA ASP A 32 -28.35 -7.71 -29.02
C ASP A 32 -27.46 -7.13 -30.14
N ASN A 33 -26.88 -8.06 -30.90
CA ASN A 33 -26.29 -8.04 -32.25
C ASN A 33 -25.39 -6.89 -32.79
N TRP A 34 -24.65 -7.25 -33.85
CA TRP A 34 -23.85 -6.37 -34.72
C TRP A 34 -24.58 -6.06 -36.03
N THR A 35 -24.23 -4.93 -36.66
CA THR A 35 -23.97 -4.91 -38.14
C THR A 35 -23.08 -3.74 -38.56
N ASN A 36 -22.33 -3.98 -39.64
CA ASN A 36 -21.75 -3.02 -40.58
C ASN A 36 -22.82 -2.00 -41.13
N GLU A 37 -22.53 -0.94 -41.90
CA GLU A 37 -21.55 -0.86 -43.00
C GLU A 37 -21.25 0.58 -43.47
N GLN A 38 -20.04 0.77 -44.01
CA GLN A 38 -19.60 1.69 -45.10
C GLN A 38 -19.80 3.22 -45.06
N ASP A 39 -18.73 3.91 -45.49
CA ASP A 39 -18.74 5.29 -45.99
C ASP A 39 -19.59 5.46 -47.26
N ASN A 40 -20.13 6.65 -47.45
CA ASN A 40 -20.15 7.26 -48.79
C ASN A 40 -20.10 8.79 -48.69
N SER A 41 -19.19 9.40 -49.44
CA SER A 41 -19.05 10.86 -49.50
C SER A 41 -19.85 11.43 -50.67
N ASP A 42 -20.74 12.37 -50.41
CA ASP A 42 -21.31 13.21 -51.48
C ASP A 42 -21.49 14.66 -51.03
N GLY A 43 -21.42 15.58 -52.00
CA GLY A 43 -21.28 17.02 -51.74
C GLY A 43 -22.60 17.78 -51.62
N LEU A 44 -22.61 18.85 -50.83
CA LEU A 44 -23.73 19.80 -50.76
C LEU A 44 -23.38 21.10 -51.50
N GLN A 45 -24.12 21.37 -52.57
CA GLN A 45 -24.28 22.70 -53.16
C GLN A 45 -25.59 23.28 -52.66
N ASP A 46 -25.56 24.37 -51.89
CA ASP A 46 -26.79 25.09 -51.51
C ASP A 46 -27.21 26.09 -52.59
N GLU A 47 -28.50 26.05 -52.97
CA GLU A 47 -29.06 26.87 -54.05
C GLU A 47 -29.39 28.31 -53.61
N TYR A 48 -29.10 29.28 -54.48
CA TYR A 48 -29.42 30.70 -54.25
C TYR A 48 -30.86 31.02 -54.73
N LEU A 49 -31.83 30.99 -53.83
CA LEU A 49 -33.23 31.35 -54.14
C LEU A 49 -33.46 32.89 -54.08
N PRO A 50 -34.13 33.49 -55.09
CA PRO A 50 -34.39 34.92 -55.12
C PRO A 50 -35.60 35.33 -54.23
N PRO A 51 -35.58 36.52 -53.61
CA PRO A 51 -36.65 36.96 -52.71
C PRO A 51 -37.95 37.32 -53.45
N ILE A 52 -39.08 36.87 -52.91
CA ILE A 52 -40.42 37.08 -53.48
C ILE A 52 -40.88 38.53 -53.26
N SER A 53 -41.07 39.29 -54.35
CA SER A 53 -41.61 40.65 -54.30
C SER A 53 -43.14 40.64 -54.44
N ALA A 54 -43.85 41.08 -53.40
CA ALA A 54 -45.30 41.10 -53.36
C ALA A 54 -45.90 42.26 -54.19
N ARG A 55 -46.82 41.95 -55.12
CA ARG A 55 -47.58 42.97 -55.84
C ARG A 55 -48.74 43.50 -54.97
N PRO A 56 -48.99 44.83 -54.95
CA PRO A 56 -50.08 45.40 -54.15
C PRO A 56 -51.47 45.03 -54.73
N PRO A 57 -52.49 44.78 -53.88
CA PRO A 57 -53.85 44.48 -54.35
C PRO A 57 -54.51 45.65 -55.07
N LYS A 58 -55.25 45.37 -56.15
CA LYS A 58 -56.21 46.33 -56.72
C LYS A 58 -57.50 46.29 -55.91
N VAL A 59 -57.68 47.23 -54.99
CA VAL A 59 -58.97 47.43 -54.32
C VAL A 59 -59.95 48.06 -55.31
N VAL A 60 -61.06 47.37 -55.60
CA VAL A 60 -62.21 47.94 -56.32
C VAL A 60 -63.04 48.71 -55.30
N ALA A 61 -63.24 50.01 -55.53
CA ALA A 61 -64.11 50.82 -54.70
C ALA A 61 -65.58 50.50 -55.00
N GLN A 62 -66.20 49.62 -54.22
CA GLN A 62 -67.66 49.57 -54.11
C GLN A 62 -68.10 50.59 -53.07
N GLU A 63 -68.84 51.61 -53.51
CA GLU A 63 -69.43 52.64 -52.66
C GLU A 63 -70.68 52.10 -51.94
N GLU A 64 -70.49 51.22 -50.96
CA GLU A 64 -71.57 50.90 -50.02
C GLU A 64 -71.83 52.12 -49.12
N SER A 65 -73.02 52.69 -49.34
CA SER A 65 -73.56 53.93 -48.78
C SER A 65 -73.32 54.14 -47.28
N GLN A 66 -73.27 55.42 -46.88
CA GLN A 66 -73.35 55.85 -45.48
C GLN A 66 -74.75 55.57 -44.90
N VAL A 67 -75.01 54.31 -44.55
CA VAL A 67 -76.23 53.90 -43.82
C VAL A 67 -76.00 54.15 -42.33
N GLU A 68 -76.88 54.92 -41.69
CA GLU A 68 -76.86 55.10 -40.23
C GLU A 68 -76.96 53.73 -39.53
N VAL A 69 -76.18 53.51 -38.47
CA VAL A 69 -76.02 52.17 -37.87
C VAL A 69 -77.35 51.58 -37.37
N SER A 70 -78.28 52.45 -36.96
CA SER A 70 -79.68 52.16 -36.62
C SER A 70 -80.47 51.47 -37.73
N ALA A 71 -80.15 51.74 -39.00
CA ALA A 71 -80.77 51.17 -40.19
C ALA A 71 -80.02 49.94 -40.75
N SER A 72 -78.93 49.49 -40.10
CA SER A 72 -78.25 48.24 -40.48
C SER A 72 -79.20 47.03 -40.34
N PRO A 73 -79.21 46.08 -41.30
CA PRO A 73 -79.94 44.82 -41.16
C PRO A 73 -79.59 44.06 -39.87
N ALA A 74 -78.36 44.19 -39.36
CA ALA A 74 -77.97 43.59 -38.07
C ALA A 74 -78.71 44.21 -36.88
N PHE A 75 -78.97 45.53 -36.91
CA PHE A 75 -79.75 46.21 -35.88
C PHE A 75 -81.23 45.81 -35.94
N GLN A 76 -81.77 45.65 -37.15
CA GLN A 76 -83.17 45.22 -37.39
C GLN A 76 -83.40 43.77 -36.93
N CYS A 77 -82.53 42.83 -37.31
CA CYS A 77 -82.58 41.44 -36.84
C CYS A 77 -82.50 41.33 -35.30
N LEU A 78 -81.74 42.23 -34.63
CA LEU A 78 -81.68 42.27 -33.17
C LEU A 78 -83.00 42.77 -32.54
N ASP A 79 -83.71 43.71 -33.17
CA ASP A 79 -85.06 44.11 -32.73
C ASP A 79 -86.09 42.99 -32.96
N GLU A 80 -86.07 42.32 -34.11
CA GLU A 80 -86.99 41.21 -34.40
C GLU A 80 -86.81 40.04 -33.41
N LEU A 81 -85.57 39.68 -33.09
CA LEU A 81 -85.28 38.62 -32.11
C LEU A 81 -85.66 39.01 -30.67
N PHE A 82 -85.71 40.30 -30.35
CA PHE A 82 -86.28 40.80 -29.10
C PHE A 82 -87.82 40.76 -29.13
N GLN A 83 -88.47 41.18 -30.23
CA GLN A 83 -89.93 41.10 -30.39
C GLN A 83 -90.45 39.65 -30.38
N GLN A 84 -89.67 38.70 -30.89
CA GLN A 84 -89.95 37.25 -30.78
C GLN A 84 -89.71 36.67 -29.36
N GLY A 85 -89.34 37.49 -28.37
CA GLY A 85 -89.09 37.08 -26.98
C GLY A 85 -87.83 36.23 -26.76
N LYS A 86 -87.00 36.04 -27.80
CA LYS A 86 -85.80 35.18 -27.76
C LYS A 86 -84.59 35.90 -27.16
N LEU A 87 -84.56 37.23 -27.22
CA LEU A 87 -83.61 38.09 -26.53
C LEU A 87 -84.29 38.87 -25.40
N THR A 88 -83.56 39.13 -24.32
CA THR A 88 -83.95 40.12 -23.31
C THR A 88 -83.43 41.51 -23.70
N GLY A 89 -84.17 42.57 -23.34
CA GLY A 89 -83.85 43.93 -23.79
C GLY A 89 -82.44 44.41 -23.42
N THR A 90 -81.94 44.00 -22.24
CA THR A 90 -80.56 44.26 -21.82
C THR A 90 -79.51 43.55 -22.68
N LYS A 91 -79.78 42.34 -23.18
CA LYS A 91 -78.90 41.67 -24.17
C LYS A 91 -78.98 42.33 -25.54
N MET A 92 -80.19 42.72 -25.98
CA MET A 92 -80.36 43.44 -27.26
C MET A 92 -79.58 44.76 -27.27
N ALA A 93 -79.73 45.57 -26.23
CA ALA A 93 -79.01 46.85 -26.09
C ALA A 93 -77.48 46.66 -26.08
N LEU A 94 -76.97 45.64 -25.38
CA LEU A 94 -75.54 45.36 -25.30
C LEU A 94 -74.96 44.83 -26.63
N LEU A 95 -75.72 44.01 -27.37
CA LEU A 95 -75.33 43.55 -28.72
C LEU A 95 -75.35 44.70 -29.73
N LYS A 96 -76.36 45.57 -29.67
CA LYS A 96 -76.43 46.80 -30.48
C LYS A 96 -75.25 47.74 -30.20
N ALA A 97 -74.95 47.99 -28.92
CA ALA A 97 -73.81 48.82 -28.51
C ALA A 97 -72.48 48.30 -29.09
N LYS A 98 -72.23 46.98 -29.00
CA LYS A 98 -71.04 46.35 -29.59
C LYS A 98 -70.99 46.44 -31.11
N TYR A 99 -72.13 46.40 -31.81
CA TYR A 99 -72.16 46.55 -33.26
C TYR A 99 -71.88 48.00 -33.70
N THR A 100 -72.36 49.01 -32.95
CA THR A 100 -71.93 50.41 -33.15
C THR A 100 -70.43 50.59 -32.91
N GLU A 101 -69.88 50.03 -31.84
CA GLU A 101 -68.44 50.06 -31.53
C GLU A 101 -67.59 49.42 -32.65
N LEU A 102 -68.04 48.29 -33.21
CA LEU A 102 -67.38 47.63 -34.33
C LEU A 102 -67.46 48.45 -35.64
N HIS A 103 -68.57 49.16 -35.87
CA HIS A 103 -68.72 50.01 -37.06
C HIS A 103 -67.89 51.30 -36.95
N GLU A 104 -67.84 51.92 -35.76
CA GLU A 104 -67.05 53.12 -35.49
C GLU A 104 -65.54 52.83 -35.60
N THR A 105 -65.08 51.68 -35.09
CA THR A 105 -63.69 51.24 -35.25
C THR A 105 -63.33 50.90 -36.70
N LEU A 106 -64.24 50.28 -37.47
CA LEU A 106 -64.07 50.08 -38.92
C LEU A 106 -63.94 51.40 -39.70
N LYS A 107 -64.73 52.41 -39.32
CA LYS A 107 -64.62 53.76 -39.91
C LYS A 107 -63.27 54.39 -39.61
N GLN A 108 -62.81 54.33 -38.36
CA GLN A 108 -61.50 54.86 -37.96
C GLN A 108 -60.34 54.17 -38.69
N THR A 109 -60.38 52.86 -38.90
CA THR A 109 -59.33 52.17 -39.69
C THR A 109 -59.32 52.61 -41.15
N ARG A 110 -60.48 52.80 -41.80
CA ARG A 110 -60.56 53.34 -43.16
C ARG A 110 -60.04 54.78 -43.28
N GLU A 111 -60.32 55.64 -42.29
CA GLU A 111 -59.78 57.01 -42.26
C GLU A 111 -58.25 57.02 -42.05
N ASN A 112 -57.73 56.11 -41.22
CA ASN A 112 -56.28 55.93 -41.03
C ASN A 112 -55.59 55.37 -42.28
N GLU A 113 -56.17 54.36 -42.95
CA GLU A 113 -55.66 53.81 -44.21
C GLU A 113 -55.59 54.90 -45.31
N LEU A 114 -56.63 55.72 -45.42
CA LEU A 114 -56.68 56.81 -46.39
C LEU A 114 -55.66 57.92 -46.09
N ASN A 115 -55.33 58.16 -44.81
CA ASN A 115 -54.25 59.07 -44.41
C ASN A 115 -52.85 58.49 -44.66
N LEU A 116 -52.64 57.19 -44.39
CA LEU A 116 -51.40 56.49 -44.75
C LEU A 116 -51.17 56.54 -46.27
N LEU A 117 -52.21 56.32 -47.09
CA LEU A 117 -52.13 56.45 -48.55
C LEU A 117 -51.74 57.86 -49.04
N LYS A 118 -52.10 58.93 -48.30
CA LYS A 118 -51.62 60.29 -48.59
C LYS A 118 -50.14 60.44 -48.23
N GLN A 119 -49.72 59.95 -47.07
CA GLN A 119 -48.32 59.99 -46.64
C GLN A 119 -47.41 59.21 -47.61
N THR A 120 -47.80 58.00 -48.03
CA THR A 120 -47.06 57.21 -49.03
C THR A 120 -46.87 57.96 -50.35
N LYS A 121 -47.88 58.73 -50.80
CA LYS A 121 -47.74 59.59 -51.99
C LYS A 121 -46.79 60.78 -51.78
N GLN A 122 -46.80 61.39 -50.60
CA GLN A 122 -45.86 62.46 -50.26
C GLN A 122 -44.42 61.94 -50.19
N TYR A 123 -44.18 60.79 -49.55
CA TYR A 123 -42.86 60.18 -49.48
C TYR A 123 -42.36 59.67 -50.84
N ALA A 124 -43.24 59.21 -51.74
CA ALA A 124 -42.84 58.83 -53.10
C ALA A 124 -42.27 60.03 -53.89
N ILE A 125 -42.94 61.19 -53.82
CA ILE A 125 -42.48 62.43 -54.47
C ILE A 125 -41.16 62.92 -53.87
N GLU A 126 -41.01 62.87 -52.55
CA GLU A 126 -39.78 63.26 -51.85
C GLU A 126 -38.61 62.31 -52.17
N LEU A 127 -38.88 61.01 -52.40
CA LEU A 127 -37.89 60.01 -52.79
C LEU A 127 -37.47 60.16 -54.27
N GLU A 128 -38.36 60.58 -55.17
CA GLU A 128 -37.98 61.03 -56.52
C GLU A 128 -37.12 62.30 -56.46
N ARG A 129 -37.47 63.28 -55.61
CA ARG A 129 -36.67 64.51 -55.42
C ARG A 129 -35.25 64.18 -54.97
N GLN A 130 -35.08 63.29 -53.99
CA GLN A 130 -33.77 62.88 -53.47
C GLN A 130 -32.96 62.07 -54.50
N LYS A 131 -33.59 61.22 -55.32
CA LYS A 131 -32.90 60.54 -56.44
C LYS A 131 -32.37 61.53 -57.48
N ALA A 132 -33.14 62.56 -57.83
CA ALA A 132 -32.72 63.61 -58.76
C ALA A 132 -31.67 64.59 -58.16
N GLU A 133 -31.38 64.51 -56.86
CA GLU A 133 -30.25 65.16 -56.21
C GLU A 133 -29.02 64.25 -56.17
N LEU A 134 -29.20 62.93 -55.98
CA LEU A 134 -28.13 61.92 -56.08
C LEU A 134 -27.53 61.82 -57.49
N GLU A 135 -28.35 61.74 -58.55
CA GLU A 135 -27.84 61.71 -59.93
C GLU A 135 -27.02 62.97 -60.30
N LYS A 136 -27.22 64.09 -59.59
CA LYS A 136 -26.40 65.31 -59.76
C LYS A 136 -25.12 65.29 -58.93
N ALA A 137 -25.06 64.50 -57.86
CA ALA A 137 -23.86 64.29 -57.06
C ALA A 137 -22.90 63.29 -57.73
N ASP A 138 -23.42 62.26 -58.40
CA ASP A 138 -22.60 61.24 -59.08
C ASP A 138 -21.97 61.77 -60.39
N ASN A 139 -22.60 62.74 -61.06
CA ASN A 139 -22.08 63.38 -62.28
C ASN A 139 -21.00 64.47 -62.00
N PHE A 140 -20.10 64.24 -61.05
CA PHE A 140 -19.03 65.18 -60.69
C PHE A 140 -17.67 64.77 -61.32
N PRO A 141 -16.93 65.68 -61.98
CA PRO A 141 -15.71 65.31 -62.70
C PRO A 141 -14.53 64.98 -61.76
N GLU A 142 -13.96 63.79 -61.94
CA GLU A 142 -12.88 63.21 -61.11
C GLU A 142 -11.56 64.01 -61.10
N SER A 143 -11.39 64.99 -61.99
CA SER A 143 -10.13 65.73 -62.19
C SER A 143 -9.93 66.93 -61.24
N SER A 144 -10.74 67.07 -60.18
CA SER A 144 -10.65 68.18 -59.21
C SER A 144 -9.96 67.77 -57.90
N ASN A 145 -8.64 68.01 -57.84
CA ASN A 145 -7.75 67.67 -56.71
C ASN A 145 -7.96 68.60 -55.48
N THR A 146 -9.16 68.54 -54.91
CA THR A 146 -9.61 69.31 -53.74
C THR A 146 -9.28 68.59 -52.43
N GLU A 147 -9.21 69.32 -51.32
CA GLU A 147 -8.95 68.73 -49.99
C GLU A 147 -10.02 67.70 -49.59
N VAL A 148 -11.26 67.88 -50.01
CA VAL A 148 -12.36 66.91 -49.78
C VAL A 148 -12.05 65.56 -50.44
N SER A 149 -11.45 65.55 -51.63
CA SER A 149 -11.05 64.30 -52.30
C SER A 149 -9.94 63.57 -51.53
N LYS A 150 -8.92 64.30 -51.09
CA LYS A 150 -7.82 63.75 -50.25
C LYS A 150 -8.32 63.25 -48.89
N LEU A 151 -9.24 63.97 -48.26
CA LEU A 151 -9.87 63.53 -47.02
C LEU A 151 -10.72 62.28 -47.23
N ARG A 152 -11.43 62.15 -48.38
CA ARG A 152 -12.17 60.94 -48.74
C ARG A 152 -11.25 59.76 -49.02
N GLU A 153 -10.10 59.98 -49.67
CA GLU A 153 -9.05 58.97 -49.87
C GLU A 153 -8.46 58.48 -48.55
N VAL A 154 -8.12 59.40 -47.64
CA VAL A 154 -7.61 59.08 -46.28
C VAL A 154 -8.67 58.34 -45.45
N LEU A 155 -9.94 58.74 -45.52
CA LEU A 155 -11.04 58.10 -44.80
C LEU A 155 -11.32 56.69 -45.36
N LEU A 156 -11.34 56.51 -46.69
CA LEU A 156 -11.42 55.19 -47.32
C LEU A 156 -10.23 54.31 -46.92
N LYS A 157 -9.01 54.87 -46.89
CA LYS A 157 -7.82 54.13 -46.46
C LYS A 157 -7.95 53.67 -45.00
N HIS A 158 -8.35 54.55 -44.09
CA HIS A 158 -8.52 54.20 -42.69
C HIS A 158 -9.69 53.24 -42.45
N ASN A 159 -10.78 53.32 -43.22
CA ASN A 159 -11.85 52.32 -43.18
C ASN A 159 -11.38 50.94 -43.67
N ASN A 160 -10.54 50.88 -44.70
CA ASN A 160 -9.95 49.63 -45.18
C ASN A 160 -8.92 49.06 -44.17
N GLU A 161 -8.14 49.92 -43.51
CA GLU A 161 -7.26 49.54 -42.41
C GLU A 161 -8.06 49.04 -41.18
N LEU A 162 -9.21 49.65 -40.89
CA LEU A 162 -10.16 49.21 -39.86
C LEU A 162 -10.73 47.82 -40.21
N ALA A 163 -11.33 47.66 -41.38
CA ALA A 163 -11.91 46.38 -41.81
C ALA A 163 -10.86 45.24 -41.83
N GLN A 164 -9.62 45.51 -42.24
CA GLN A 164 -8.54 44.51 -42.16
C GLN A 164 -8.09 44.22 -40.73
N THR A 165 -8.25 45.14 -39.78
CA THR A 165 -7.96 44.87 -38.36
C THR A 165 -9.12 44.16 -37.66
N GLU A 166 -10.37 44.44 -38.03
CA GLU A 166 -11.57 43.70 -37.61
C GLU A 166 -11.55 42.25 -38.13
N GLU A 167 -11.21 42.03 -39.41
CA GLU A 167 -11.06 40.68 -39.98
C GLU A 167 -9.95 39.89 -39.28
N ARG A 168 -8.80 40.53 -38.99
CA ARG A 168 -7.72 39.91 -38.20
C ARG A 168 -8.14 39.64 -36.77
N GLN A 169 -8.93 40.52 -36.14
CA GLN A 169 -9.46 40.28 -34.80
C GLN A 169 -10.38 39.05 -34.81
N TYR A 170 -11.31 38.95 -35.76
CA TYR A 170 -12.18 37.78 -35.91
C TYR A 170 -11.40 36.48 -36.15
N GLN A 171 -10.37 36.50 -37.02
CA GLN A 171 -9.48 35.35 -37.24
C GLN A 171 -8.70 34.96 -35.97
N LEU A 172 -8.30 35.93 -35.14
CA LEU A 172 -7.62 35.69 -33.87
C LEU A 172 -8.59 35.19 -32.80
N GLU A 173 -9.82 35.71 -32.73
CA GLU A 173 -10.87 35.28 -31.80
C GLU A 173 -11.31 33.84 -32.11
N TYR A 174 -11.58 33.51 -33.37
CA TYR A 174 -11.84 32.14 -33.82
C TYR A 174 -10.67 31.18 -33.48
N LYS A 175 -9.43 31.63 -33.66
CA LYS A 175 -8.25 30.84 -33.29
C LYS A 175 -8.07 30.70 -31.78
N ILE A 176 -8.44 31.71 -30.99
CA ILE A 176 -8.47 31.65 -29.53
C ILE A 176 -9.57 30.69 -29.06
N GLU A 177 -10.75 30.68 -29.69
CA GLU A 177 -11.84 29.77 -29.37
C GLU A 177 -11.47 28.31 -29.71
N GLY A 178 -10.92 28.06 -30.90
CA GLY A 178 -10.36 26.76 -31.28
C GLY A 178 -9.28 26.28 -30.30
N LEU A 179 -8.31 27.14 -29.96
CA LEU A 179 -7.29 26.82 -28.95
C LEU A 179 -7.88 26.62 -27.54
N GLN A 180 -9.01 27.25 -27.19
CA GLN A 180 -9.71 27.00 -25.93
C GLN A 180 -10.51 25.69 -25.93
N GLU A 181 -11.02 25.25 -27.08
CA GLU A 181 -11.66 23.95 -27.24
C GLU A 181 -10.61 22.84 -27.22
N GLU A 182 -9.49 22.99 -27.95
CA GLU A 182 -8.30 22.13 -27.82
C GLU A 182 -7.80 22.08 -26.36
N ARG A 183 -7.68 23.22 -25.67
CA ARG A 183 -7.27 23.25 -24.26
C ARG A 183 -8.29 22.51 -23.36
N ARG A 184 -9.60 22.64 -23.61
CA ARG A 184 -10.63 21.90 -22.86
C ARG A 184 -10.62 20.40 -23.18
N MET A 185 -10.26 19.99 -24.39
CA MET A 185 -10.06 18.58 -24.74
C MET A 185 -8.81 18.02 -24.06
N ILE A 186 -7.68 18.73 -24.13
CA ILE A 186 -6.42 18.36 -23.45
C ILE A 186 -6.59 18.37 -21.92
N GLU A 187 -7.36 19.30 -21.34
CA GLU A 187 -7.71 19.30 -19.91
C GLU A 187 -8.56 18.07 -19.53
N LYS A 188 -9.53 17.69 -20.37
CA LYS A 188 -10.31 16.45 -20.17
C LYS A 188 -9.44 15.21 -20.29
N GLU A 189 -8.56 15.13 -21.28
CA GLU A 189 -7.62 14.02 -21.47
C GLU A 189 -6.61 13.93 -20.33
N TYR A 190 -6.03 15.05 -19.89
CA TYR A 190 -5.16 15.13 -18.72
C TYR A 190 -5.89 14.73 -17.42
N SER A 191 -7.20 14.99 -17.31
CA SER A 191 -8.03 14.51 -16.20
C SER A 191 -8.40 13.02 -16.28
N ARG A 192 -8.32 12.42 -17.48
CA ARG A 192 -8.51 10.97 -17.74
C ARG A 192 -7.20 10.19 -17.64
N MET A 193 -6.06 10.83 -17.87
CA MET A 193 -4.76 10.23 -17.57
C MET A 193 -4.70 9.95 -16.06
N PRO A 194 -4.31 8.73 -15.64
CA PRO A 194 -4.12 8.44 -14.22
C PRO A 194 -3.11 9.43 -13.64
N LYS A 195 -3.44 9.98 -12.47
CA LYS A 195 -2.62 11.03 -11.83
C LYS A 195 -1.21 10.51 -11.57
N GLN A 196 -0.22 11.40 -11.53
CA GLN A 196 1.18 10.98 -11.37
C GLN A 196 1.39 10.05 -10.17
N GLY A 197 0.72 10.29 -9.01
CA GLY A 197 0.78 9.37 -7.86
C GLY A 197 0.12 7.99 -8.07
N GLU A 198 -0.85 7.86 -8.98
CA GLU A 198 -1.45 6.56 -9.35
C GLU A 198 -0.58 5.80 -10.37
N VAL A 199 0.07 6.53 -11.27
CA VAL A 199 1.08 5.99 -12.20
C VAL A 199 2.34 5.56 -11.43
N GLU A 200 2.84 6.40 -10.54
CA GLU A 200 3.95 6.10 -9.64
C GLU A 200 3.61 4.91 -8.75
N LYS A 201 2.40 4.84 -8.18
CA LYS A 201 1.96 3.66 -7.41
C LYS A 201 1.90 2.39 -8.26
N LYS A 202 1.39 2.44 -9.50
CA LYS A 202 1.42 1.28 -10.42
C LYS A 202 2.84 0.91 -10.86
N ILE A 203 3.72 1.88 -11.06
CA ILE A 203 5.14 1.65 -11.36
C ILE A 203 5.85 1.07 -10.16
N GLU A 204 5.52 1.49 -8.93
CA GLU A 204 6.09 0.97 -7.69
C GLU A 204 5.57 -0.46 -7.42
N GLU A 205 4.27 -0.73 -7.59
CA GLU A 205 3.68 -2.07 -7.54
C GLU A 205 4.30 -3.02 -8.59
N LEU A 206 4.47 -2.58 -9.84
CA LEU A 206 5.12 -3.35 -10.90
C LEU A 206 6.63 -3.52 -10.66
N SER A 207 7.31 -2.50 -10.14
CA SER A 207 8.73 -2.55 -9.75
C SER A 207 8.95 -3.52 -8.58
N GLN A 208 8.02 -3.54 -7.62
CA GLN A 208 8.00 -4.47 -6.51
C GLN A 208 7.73 -5.90 -6.98
N ALA A 209 6.74 -6.12 -7.85
CA ALA A 209 6.49 -7.41 -8.49
C ALA A 209 7.68 -7.89 -9.35
N CYS A 210 8.34 -7.00 -10.10
CA CYS A 210 9.56 -7.32 -10.84
C CYS A 210 10.77 -7.58 -9.92
N SER A 211 10.84 -6.94 -8.75
CA SER A 211 11.85 -7.20 -7.72
C SER A 211 11.62 -8.54 -7.05
N GLU A 212 10.36 -8.91 -6.81
CA GLU A 212 9.94 -10.20 -6.27
C GLU A 212 10.16 -11.33 -7.27
N MET A 213 9.77 -11.17 -8.55
CA MET A 213 10.15 -12.11 -9.62
C MET A 213 11.67 -12.24 -9.76
N LYS A 214 12.45 -11.16 -9.64
CA LYS A 214 13.93 -11.25 -9.67
C LYS A 214 14.50 -12.00 -8.48
N LYS A 215 13.91 -11.85 -7.29
CA LYS A 215 14.28 -12.65 -6.09
C LYS A 215 13.89 -14.12 -6.27
N GLU A 216 12.69 -14.39 -6.78
CA GLU A 216 12.23 -15.76 -7.03
C GLU A 216 13.08 -16.43 -8.11
N ILE A 217 13.36 -15.77 -9.24
CA ILE A 217 14.29 -16.26 -10.26
C ILE A 217 15.67 -16.51 -9.65
N GLY A 218 16.16 -15.64 -8.76
CA GLY A 218 17.40 -15.85 -8.01
C GLY A 218 17.36 -17.08 -7.10
N GLN A 219 16.26 -17.28 -6.37
CA GLN A 219 16.03 -18.46 -5.52
C GLN A 219 15.95 -19.74 -6.37
N ARG A 220 15.09 -19.78 -7.39
CA ARG A 220 14.96 -20.89 -8.36
C ARG A 220 16.29 -21.21 -9.04
N GLN A 221 17.14 -20.21 -9.34
CA GLN A 221 18.50 -20.44 -9.87
C GLN A 221 19.47 -21.01 -8.83
N MET A 222 19.36 -20.64 -7.56
CA MET A 222 20.16 -21.22 -6.47
C MET A 222 19.68 -22.64 -6.13
N GLU A 223 18.37 -22.88 -6.09
CA GLU A 223 17.76 -24.20 -5.99
C GLU A 223 18.18 -25.10 -7.16
N ALA A 224 18.15 -24.59 -8.40
CA ALA A 224 18.62 -25.34 -9.57
C ALA A 224 20.15 -25.58 -9.57
N LYS A 225 20.95 -24.77 -8.85
CA LYS A 225 22.37 -25.07 -8.60
C LYS A 225 22.51 -26.15 -7.54
N HIS A 226 21.85 -26.03 -6.40
CA HIS A 226 21.89 -27.05 -5.35
C HIS A 226 21.35 -28.40 -5.82
N LEU A 227 20.24 -28.44 -6.58
CA LEU A 227 19.72 -29.66 -7.21
C LEU A 227 20.70 -30.25 -8.23
N LYS A 228 21.52 -29.44 -8.91
CA LYS A 228 22.61 -29.94 -9.76
C LYS A 228 23.79 -30.47 -8.94
N GLU A 229 24.20 -29.79 -7.88
CA GLU A 229 25.25 -30.24 -6.96
C GLU A 229 24.85 -31.55 -6.26
N ASP A 230 23.62 -31.63 -5.77
CA ASP A 230 23.01 -32.86 -5.24
C ASP A 230 22.89 -33.93 -6.32
N PHE A 231 22.47 -33.61 -7.54
CA PHE A 231 22.48 -34.58 -8.64
C PHE A 231 23.90 -35.12 -8.90
N TYR A 232 24.93 -34.28 -8.93
CA TYR A 232 26.32 -34.72 -9.06
C TYR A 232 26.78 -35.55 -7.85
N ASN A 233 26.40 -35.19 -6.62
CA ASN A 233 26.73 -35.93 -5.40
C ASN A 233 26.03 -37.30 -5.35
N LYS A 234 24.74 -37.36 -5.71
CA LYS A 234 23.95 -38.60 -5.82
C LYS A 234 24.46 -39.47 -6.96
N ASN A 235 24.80 -38.90 -8.12
CA ASN A 235 25.39 -39.65 -9.24
C ASN A 235 26.78 -40.20 -8.86
N ARG A 236 27.61 -39.42 -8.15
CA ARG A 236 28.90 -39.88 -7.59
C ARG A 236 28.73 -40.98 -6.52
N LEU A 237 27.62 -40.98 -5.77
CA LEU A 237 27.23 -42.08 -4.89
C LEU A 237 26.76 -43.30 -5.69
N VAL A 238 25.91 -43.13 -6.71
CA VAL A 238 25.48 -44.20 -7.62
C VAL A 238 26.68 -44.86 -8.31
N GLN A 239 27.65 -44.10 -8.79
CA GLN A 239 28.90 -44.64 -9.36
C GLN A 239 29.75 -45.41 -8.33
N LYS A 240 29.75 -44.99 -7.06
CA LYS A 240 30.38 -45.79 -5.98
C LYS A 240 29.63 -47.09 -5.74
N TYR A 241 28.29 -47.05 -5.70
CA TYR A 241 27.47 -48.25 -5.52
C TYR A 241 27.50 -49.18 -6.73
N GLN A 242 27.63 -48.66 -7.96
CA GLN A 242 27.85 -49.44 -9.18
C GLN A 242 29.20 -50.17 -9.10
N LYS A 243 30.28 -49.49 -8.72
CA LYS A 243 31.59 -50.14 -8.52
C LYS A 243 31.61 -51.16 -7.38
N GLN A 244 30.85 -50.91 -6.31
CA GLN A 244 30.64 -51.91 -5.24
C GLN A 244 29.81 -53.09 -5.73
N LEU A 245 28.83 -52.87 -6.61
CA LEU A 245 28.03 -53.93 -7.23
C LEU A 245 28.86 -54.75 -8.22
N GLU A 246 29.73 -54.12 -9.02
CA GLU A 246 30.71 -54.80 -9.89
C GLU A 246 31.63 -55.72 -9.08
N VAL A 247 32.23 -55.21 -8.00
CA VAL A 247 33.08 -56.03 -7.09
C VAL A 247 32.28 -57.16 -6.44
N ILE A 248 31.03 -56.93 -6.01
CA ILE A 248 30.16 -57.98 -5.45
C ILE A 248 29.75 -59.00 -6.52
N LEU A 249 29.59 -58.60 -7.78
CA LEU A 249 29.32 -59.52 -8.89
C LEU A 249 30.57 -60.35 -9.23
N GLU A 250 31.77 -59.76 -9.26
CA GLU A 250 33.04 -60.48 -9.38
C GLU A 250 33.22 -61.50 -8.25
N ASP A 251 33.01 -61.11 -6.99
CA ASP A 251 33.07 -62.02 -5.85
C ASP A 251 31.96 -63.09 -5.88
N VAL A 252 30.78 -62.83 -6.49
CA VAL A 252 29.75 -63.86 -6.72
C VAL A 252 30.15 -64.82 -7.85
N GLU A 253 30.77 -64.37 -8.93
CA GLU A 253 31.31 -65.23 -10.01
C GLU A 253 32.44 -66.13 -9.49
N LYS A 254 33.25 -65.58 -8.60
CA LYS A 254 34.34 -66.25 -7.88
C LYS A 254 33.82 -67.24 -6.84
N HIS A 255 32.81 -66.88 -6.04
CA HIS A 255 32.18 -67.83 -5.12
C HIS A 255 31.37 -68.92 -5.84
N LYS A 256 30.78 -68.66 -7.02
CA LYS A 256 30.21 -69.72 -7.88
C LYS A 256 31.28 -70.72 -8.32
N SER A 257 32.45 -70.24 -8.74
CA SER A 257 33.55 -71.11 -9.19
C SER A 257 34.24 -71.85 -8.03
N GLU A 258 34.32 -71.23 -6.85
CA GLU A 258 34.71 -71.91 -5.60
C GLU A 258 33.69 -72.99 -5.18
N LEU A 259 32.38 -72.74 -5.34
CA LEU A 259 31.31 -73.71 -5.02
C LEU A 259 31.44 -75.01 -5.82
N VAL A 260 31.87 -74.93 -7.08
CA VAL A 260 32.15 -76.11 -7.93
C VAL A 260 33.35 -76.92 -7.40
N GLY A 261 34.34 -76.26 -6.80
CA GLY A 261 35.52 -76.91 -6.21
C GLY A 261 35.29 -77.50 -4.81
N ILE A 262 34.29 -77.04 -4.07
CA ILE A 262 34.03 -77.46 -2.67
C ILE A 262 33.50 -78.90 -2.56
N ASN A 263 33.08 -79.53 -3.67
CA ASN A 263 32.57 -80.90 -3.66
C ASN A 263 33.67 -81.99 -3.50
N THR A 264 34.95 -81.62 -3.33
CA THR A 264 36.07 -82.56 -3.16
C THR A 264 36.97 -82.29 -1.94
N GLN A 265 36.68 -83.08 -0.89
CA GLN A 265 37.56 -83.55 0.20
C GLN A 265 37.86 -82.64 1.43
N PRO A 266 38.00 -83.24 2.64
CA PRO A 266 38.01 -82.52 3.91
C PRO A 266 39.43 -82.37 4.48
N GLY A 267 40.24 -81.49 3.88
CA GLY A 267 41.64 -81.26 4.30
C GLY A 267 41.98 -79.85 4.80
N GLN A 268 41.02 -78.90 4.81
CA GLN A 268 41.31 -77.47 4.89
C GLN A 268 41.19 -76.84 6.30
N ILE A 269 40.67 -77.57 7.30
CA ILE A 269 40.41 -77.07 8.66
C ILE A 269 41.64 -76.38 9.30
N ALA A 270 42.85 -76.87 9.02
CA ALA A 270 44.09 -76.26 9.50
C ALA A 270 44.35 -74.84 8.93
N LYS A 271 43.95 -74.54 7.69
CA LYS A 271 44.18 -73.24 7.03
C LYS A 271 43.17 -72.16 7.45
N GLU A 272 41.99 -72.57 7.93
CA GLU A 272 40.97 -71.62 8.40
C GLU A 272 41.36 -70.97 9.73
N SER A 273 42.11 -71.68 10.58
CA SER A 273 42.71 -71.15 11.82
C SER A 273 43.62 -69.93 11.55
N ASP A 274 44.52 -70.04 10.57
CA ASP A 274 45.39 -68.93 10.15
C ASP A 274 44.60 -67.76 9.54
N LYS A 275 43.50 -68.05 8.83
CA LYS A 275 42.62 -67.03 8.24
C LYS A 275 41.89 -66.24 9.33
N LEU A 276 41.39 -66.92 10.36
CA LEU A 276 40.79 -66.30 11.56
C LEU A 276 41.82 -65.46 12.34
N SER A 277 43.05 -65.94 12.49
CA SER A 277 44.13 -65.19 13.16
C SER A 277 44.46 -63.87 12.44
N ARG A 278 44.45 -63.87 11.10
CA ARG A 278 44.63 -62.64 10.30
C ARG A 278 43.43 -61.69 10.38
N GLN A 279 42.21 -62.22 10.29
CA GLN A 279 40.99 -61.44 10.45
C GLN A 279 40.89 -60.78 11.83
N LYS A 280 41.36 -61.46 12.89
CA LYS A 280 41.50 -60.85 14.22
C LYS A 280 42.46 -59.65 14.18
N GLY A 281 43.66 -59.81 13.63
CA GLY A 281 44.63 -58.72 13.50
C GLY A 281 44.13 -57.53 12.67
N GLU A 282 43.26 -57.76 11.68
CA GLU A 282 42.58 -56.68 10.95
C GLU A 282 41.49 -55.99 11.78
N CYS A 283 40.78 -56.72 12.64
CA CYS A 283 39.80 -56.12 13.57
C CYS A 283 40.50 -55.34 14.68
N ASP A 284 41.61 -55.84 15.22
CA ASP A 284 42.41 -55.16 16.24
C ASP A 284 43.01 -53.84 15.67
N ARG A 285 43.43 -53.83 14.40
CA ARG A 285 43.82 -52.60 13.68
C ARG A 285 42.65 -51.63 13.49
N LYS A 286 41.52 -52.08 12.91
CA LYS A 286 40.32 -51.24 12.73
C LYS A 286 39.80 -50.68 14.05
N LYS A 287 39.96 -51.43 15.15
CA LYS A 287 39.67 -50.92 16.49
C LYS A 287 40.64 -49.81 16.88
N HIS A 288 41.95 -49.99 16.70
CA HIS A 288 42.93 -48.94 16.99
C HIS A 288 42.72 -47.68 16.12
N ASP A 289 42.36 -47.85 14.85
CA ASP A 289 42.00 -46.74 13.94
C ASP A 289 40.75 -45.98 14.42
N LEU A 290 39.78 -46.67 15.03
CA LEU A 290 38.57 -46.08 15.61
C LEU A 290 38.83 -45.46 16.99
N ASP A 291 39.63 -46.09 17.84
CA ASP A 291 40.08 -45.57 19.14
C ASP A 291 40.84 -44.24 18.91
N ALA A 292 41.72 -44.18 17.90
CA ALA A 292 42.40 -42.95 17.48
C ALA A 292 41.46 -41.89 16.88
N GLN A 293 40.42 -42.28 16.13
CA GLN A 293 39.39 -41.34 15.66
C GLN A 293 38.57 -40.76 16.83
N LEU A 294 38.26 -41.56 17.85
CA LEU A 294 37.60 -41.10 19.07
C LEU A 294 38.47 -40.15 19.88
N GLU A 295 39.79 -40.39 19.95
CA GLU A 295 40.73 -39.49 20.61
C GLU A 295 40.81 -38.12 19.89
N ASN A 296 40.94 -38.12 18.56
CA ASN A 296 40.86 -36.90 17.74
C ASN A 296 39.51 -36.16 17.89
N LEU A 297 38.39 -36.88 17.92
CA LEU A 297 37.06 -36.30 18.17
C LEU A 297 36.94 -35.70 19.58
N THR A 298 37.59 -36.32 20.57
CA THR A 298 37.62 -35.82 21.96
C THR A 298 38.48 -34.57 22.09
N GLU A 299 39.59 -34.49 21.34
CA GLU A 299 40.42 -33.28 21.27
C GLU A 299 39.69 -32.14 20.56
N MET A 300 39.06 -32.38 19.40
CA MET A 300 38.21 -31.39 18.73
C MET A 300 37.03 -30.91 19.59
N LEU A 301 36.46 -31.77 20.45
CA LEU A 301 35.42 -31.36 21.40
C LEU A 301 35.96 -30.41 22.49
N LYS A 302 37.17 -30.62 23.01
CA LYS A 302 37.82 -29.67 23.93
C LYS A 302 38.09 -28.33 23.25
N ASP A 303 38.59 -28.39 22.02
CA ASP A 303 38.86 -27.23 21.16
C ASP A 303 37.60 -26.39 20.89
N LEU A 304 36.44 -27.04 20.78
CA LEU A 304 35.14 -26.37 20.63
C LEU A 304 34.60 -25.85 21.97
N GLN A 305 34.84 -26.54 23.09
CA GLN A 305 34.48 -26.07 24.42
C GLN A 305 35.29 -24.83 24.84
N MET A 306 36.59 -24.80 24.54
CA MET A 306 37.41 -23.60 24.76
C MET A 306 36.91 -22.42 23.93
N LYS A 307 36.66 -22.61 22.62
CA LYS A 307 36.09 -21.57 21.75
C LYS A 307 34.69 -21.12 22.17
N GLN A 308 33.88 -21.99 22.76
CA GLN A 308 32.60 -21.58 23.36
C GLN A 308 32.84 -20.67 24.57
N GLN A 309 33.77 -21.02 25.45
CA GLN A 309 34.10 -20.21 26.62
C GLN A 309 34.71 -18.85 26.22
N ASP A 310 35.62 -18.83 25.25
CA ASP A 310 36.18 -17.58 24.68
C ASP A 310 35.07 -16.66 24.16
N LEU A 311 34.05 -17.21 23.48
CA LEU A 311 32.90 -16.46 22.96
C LEU A 311 31.92 -16.01 24.05
N GLU A 312 31.80 -16.76 25.16
CA GLU A 312 31.00 -16.36 26.32
C GLU A 312 31.67 -15.21 27.10
N ASP A 313 33.00 -15.23 27.22
CA ASP A 313 33.80 -14.14 27.81
C ASP A 313 33.83 -12.89 26.88
N GLU A 314 34.01 -13.04 25.57
CA GLU A 314 33.89 -11.94 24.60
C GLU A 314 32.50 -11.28 24.67
N LYS A 315 31.44 -12.09 24.77
CA LYS A 315 30.07 -11.59 24.93
C LYS A 315 29.91 -10.82 26.24
N TYR A 316 30.45 -11.31 27.35
CA TYR A 316 30.36 -10.64 28.65
C TYR A 316 31.07 -9.27 28.63
N GLU A 317 32.24 -9.14 27.98
CA GLU A 317 32.86 -7.83 27.77
C GLU A 317 32.07 -6.94 26.81
N LEU A 318 31.42 -7.50 25.79
CA LEU A 318 30.54 -6.75 24.89
C LEU A 318 29.31 -6.18 25.62
N ASP A 319 28.64 -7.00 26.43
CA ASP A 319 27.49 -6.59 27.26
C ASP A 319 27.94 -5.46 28.23
N ASN A 320 29.06 -5.65 28.93
CA ASN A 320 29.69 -4.61 29.78
C ASN A 320 30.04 -3.31 29.04
N LEU A 321 30.42 -3.37 27.76
CA LEU A 321 30.68 -2.18 26.93
C LEU A 321 29.39 -1.49 26.50
N THR A 322 28.30 -2.24 26.24
CA THR A 322 26.99 -1.65 25.92
C THR A 322 26.38 -0.94 27.12
N ASP A 323 26.46 -1.49 28.34
CA ASP A 323 26.00 -0.82 29.56
C ASP A 323 26.77 0.49 29.83
N LYS A 324 28.10 0.48 29.64
CA LYS A 324 28.92 1.71 29.74
C LYS A 324 28.50 2.76 28.71
N GLN A 325 28.17 2.36 27.47
CA GLN A 325 27.66 3.28 26.44
C GLN A 325 26.24 3.80 26.76
N ALA A 326 25.36 2.96 27.30
CA ALA A 326 24.02 3.34 27.73
C ALA A 326 24.06 4.36 28.89
N ALA A 327 24.97 4.18 29.85
CA ALA A 327 25.19 5.14 30.94
C ALA A 327 25.67 6.52 30.42
N ILE A 328 26.62 6.53 29.48
CA ILE A 328 27.11 7.78 28.85
C ILE A 328 25.99 8.47 28.05
N LEU A 329 25.18 7.71 27.30
CA LEU A 329 24.02 8.25 26.58
C LEU A 329 22.99 8.86 27.53
N ALA A 330 22.68 8.20 28.65
CA ALA A 330 21.76 8.73 29.66
C ALA A 330 22.26 10.03 30.31
N GLU A 331 23.58 10.18 30.50
CA GLU A 331 24.21 11.41 30.99
C GLU A 331 24.11 12.56 29.97
N GLU A 332 24.39 12.29 28.69
CA GLU A 332 24.22 13.28 27.62
C GLU A 332 22.75 13.67 27.38
N GLU A 333 21.80 12.73 27.50
CA GLU A 333 20.37 13.02 27.47
C GLU A 333 19.92 13.86 28.68
N ALA A 334 20.56 13.72 29.84
CA ALA A 334 20.31 14.58 31.00
C ALA A 334 20.85 16.00 30.75
N LYS A 335 22.08 16.14 30.23
CA LYS A 335 22.65 17.44 29.82
C LYS A 335 21.79 18.12 28.75
N TYR A 336 21.34 17.39 27.74
CA TYR A 336 20.47 17.92 26.69
C TYR A 336 19.12 18.41 27.24
N ARG A 337 18.50 17.68 28.18
CA ARG A 337 17.26 18.12 28.85
C ARG A 337 17.46 19.40 29.67
N ILE A 338 18.60 19.56 30.34
CA ILE A 338 18.94 20.81 31.04
C ILE A 338 19.11 21.96 30.04
N LEU A 339 19.91 21.74 28.97
CA LEU A 339 20.17 22.75 27.95
C LEU A 339 18.90 23.20 27.20
N MET A 340 17.97 22.28 26.92
CA MET A 340 16.67 22.60 26.35
C MET A 340 15.83 23.47 27.29
N LYS A 341 15.83 23.19 28.59
CA LYS A 341 15.13 24.00 29.59
C LYS A 341 15.74 25.40 29.74
N ASP A 342 17.07 25.51 29.67
CA ASP A 342 17.77 26.80 29.70
C ASP A 342 17.50 27.60 28.41
N TYR A 343 17.35 26.95 27.26
CA TYR A 343 16.90 27.56 26.01
C TYR A 343 15.45 28.06 26.10
N GLU A 344 14.54 27.31 26.72
CA GLU A 344 13.17 27.76 27.00
C GLU A 344 13.15 28.99 27.92
N TYR A 345 13.92 28.98 29.02
CA TYR A 345 14.07 30.17 29.88
C TYR A 345 14.68 31.38 29.14
N ALA A 346 15.64 31.16 28.22
CA ALA A 346 16.21 32.23 27.42
C ALA A 346 15.18 32.83 26.44
N LYS A 347 14.36 32.00 25.81
CA LYS A 347 13.27 32.39 24.90
C LYS A 347 12.17 33.17 25.61
N ASP A 348 11.74 32.72 26.80
CA ASP A 348 10.76 33.45 27.60
C ASP A 348 11.31 34.82 28.06
N ARG A 349 12.61 34.87 28.39
CA ARG A 349 13.30 36.13 28.72
C ARG A 349 13.39 37.08 27.52
N GLU A 350 13.61 36.56 26.30
CA GLU A 350 13.55 37.37 25.07
C GLU A 350 12.14 37.91 24.84
N ALA A 351 11.10 37.10 25.05
CA ALA A 351 9.71 37.53 24.92
C ALA A 351 9.35 38.67 25.89
N ILE A 352 9.81 38.60 27.15
CA ILE A 352 9.68 39.68 28.13
C ILE A 352 10.41 40.95 27.64
N LEU A 353 11.68 40.83 27.23
CA LEU A 353 12.48 41.96 26.74
C LEU A 353 11.91 42.61 25.45
N MET A 354 11.24 41.83 24.60
CA MET A 354 10.50 42.35 23.44
C MET A 354 9.25 43.13 23.87
N GLY A 355 8.54 42.68 24.92
CA GLY A 355 7.44 43.42 25.53
C GLY A 355 7.90 44.74 26.18
N ASP A 356 9.00 44.70 26.93
CA ASP A 356 9.64 45.89 27.51
C ASP A 356 10.08 46.87 26.40
N ARG A 357 10.69 46.38 25.31
CA ARG A 357 11.03 47.24 24.17
C ARG A 357 9.79 47.87 23.53
N ALA A 358 8.70 47.11 23.37
CA ALA A 358 7.46 47.62 22.78
C ALA A 358 6.81 48.71 23.66
N THR A 359 6.82 48.56 24.99
CA THR A 359 6.31 49.60 25.91
C THR A 359 7.23 50.83 25.94
N LEU A 360 8.55 50.65 25.92
CA LEU A 360 9.53 51.75 25.81
C LEU A 360 9.39 52.51 24.49
N ASP A 361 9.17 51.83 23.35
CA ASP A 361 8.88 52.46 22.06
C ASP A 361 7.57 53.26 22.09
N LEU A 362 6.54 52.77 22.77
CA LEU A 362 5.26 53.47 22.94
C LEU A 362 5.44 54.73 23.82
N ASN A 363 6.17 54.61 24.93
CA ASN A 363 6.52 55.73 25.81
C ASN A 363 7.39 56.78 25.07
N LEU A 364 8.36 56.35 24.26
CA LEU A 364 9.14 57.26 23.40
C LEU A 364 8.28 57.97 22.36
N ARG A 365 7.26 57.30 21.78
CA ARG A 365 6.29 57.95 20.88
C ARG A 365 5.44 58.98 21.62
N HIS A 366 4.98 58.68 22.84
CA HIS A 366 4.23 59.61 23.69
C HIS A 366 5.05 60.87 24.01
N ILE A 367 6.28 60.70 24.54
CA ILE A 367 7.19 61.80 24.88
C ILE A 367 7.54 62.65 23.64
N ASN A 368 7.70 62.03 22.46
CA ASN A 368 7.92 62.80 21.22
C ASN A 368 6.66 63.55 20.74
N LEU A 369 5.45 63.03 21.01
CA LEU A 369 4.19 63.74 20.73
C LEU A 369 4.03 64.94 21.67
N GLU A 370 4.29 64.76 22.97
CA GLU A 370 4.28 65.83 23.98
C GLU A 370 5.33 66.90 23.69
N LYS A 371 6.54 66.50 23.26
CA LYS A 371 7.60 67.41 22.82
C LYS A 371 7.19 68.24 21.60
N LYS A 372 6.43 67.67 20.65
CA LYS A 372 5.85 68.43 19.53
C LYS A 372 4.78 69.40 20.02
N ASN A 373 3.83 68.93 20.84
CA ASN A 373 2.74 69.75 21.36
C ASN A 373 3.28 70.95 22.19
N THR A 374 4.24 70.70 23.09
CA THR A 374 4.88 71.77 23.87
C THR A 374 5.71 72.72 23.00
N HIS A 375 6.37 72.25 21.95
CA HIS A 375 7.04 73.11 20.97
C HIS A 375 6.05 73.97 20.16
N ASP A 376 4.90 73.44 19.78
CA ASP A 376 3.85 74.18 19.08
C ASP A 376 3.20 75.23 19.99
N ILE A 377 2.91 74.88 21.25
CA ILE A 377 2.43 75.82 22.28
C ILE A 377 3.45 76.94 22.51
N HIS A 378 4.73 76.60 22.66
CA HIS A 378 5.81 77.60 22.79
C HIS A 378 5.89 78.50 21.55
N SER A 379 5.83 77.93 20.35
CA SER A 379 5.85 78.67 19.09
C SER A 379 4.65 79.61 18.92
N ARG A 380 3.46 79.22 19.42
CA ARG A 380 2.29 80.11 19.51
C ARG A 380 2.55 81.25 20.50
N LYS A 381 3.04 80.95 21.71
CA LYS A 381 3.35 81.95 22.75
C LYS A 381 4.43 82.95 22.32
N VAL A 382 5.44 82.53 21.56
CA VAL A 382 6.44 83.43 20.96
C VAL A 382 5.78 84.39 19.97
N ARG A 383 4.90 83.89 19.08
CA ARG A 383 4.17 84.73 18.11
C ARG A 383 3.21 85.72 18.78
N GLU A 384 2.58 85.32 19.89
CA GLU A 384 1.75 86.19 20.73
C GLU A 384 2.60 87.30 21.38
N LYS A 385 3.68 86.93 22.07
CA LYS A 385 4.63 87.89 22.66
C LYS A 385 5.20 88.86 21.63
N ASP A 386 5.51 88.41 20.41
CA ASP A 386 5.99 89.28 19.32
C ASP A 386 4.86 90.16 18.74
N LYS A 387 3.59 89.77 18.82
CA LYS A 387 2.44 90.62 18.46
C LYS A 387 2.23 91.69 19.53
N GLU A 388 2.30 91.33 20.80
CA GLU A 388 2.21 92.25 21.94
C GLU A 388 3.34 93.28 21.94
N LEU A 389 4.60 92.86 21.72
CA LEU A 389 5.76 93.76 21.64
C LEU A 389 5.66 94.74 20.46
N ARG A 390 5.03 94.34 19.34
CA ARG A 390 4.68 95.26 18.23
C ARG A 390 3.56 96.22 18.58
N ASN A 391 2.60 95.84 19.42
CA ASN A 391 1.55 96.73 19.90
C ASN A 391 2.10 97.72 20.94
N LEU A 392 2.98 97.28 21.85
CA LEU A 392 3.70 98.13 22.80
C LEU A 392 4.48 99.22 22.06
N LYS A 393 5.27 98.87 21.04
CA LYS A 393 6.01 99.85 20.22
C LYS A 393 5.11 100.86 19.48
N LYS A 394 3.86 100.50 19.16
CA LYS A 394 2.88 101.45 18.62
C LYS A 394 2.37 102.41 19.70
N ALA A 395 2.08 101.90 20.90
CA ALA A 395 1.67 102.71 22.04
C ALA A 395 2.78 103.66 22.51
N GLU A 396 4.04 103.20 22.56
CA GLU A 396 5.23 104.03 22.83
C GLU A 396 5.38 105.17 21.82
N LEU A 397 5.18 104.88 20.52
CA LEU A 397 5.23 105.90 19.47
C LEU A 397 4.07 106.90 19.57
N GLN A 398 2.85 106.44 19.90
CA GLN A 398 1.69 107.30 20.13
C GLN A 398 1.86 108.19 21.38
N LEU A 399 2.43 107.64 22.46
CA LEU A 399 2.80 108.39 23.67
C LEU A 399 3.80 109.49 23.33
N LYS A 400 4.84 109.18 22.53
CA LYS A 400 5.82 110.17 22.11
C LYS A 400 5.19 111.29 21.28
N VAL A 401 4.34 110.97 20.30
CA VAL A 401 3.61 111.99 19.51
C VAL A 401 2.73 112.87 20.41
N ALA A 402 2.10 112.29 21.45
CA ALA A 402 1.34 113.07 22.43
C ALA A 402 2.23 114.00 23.30
N GLN A 403 3.43 113.56 23.67
CA GLN A 403 4.43 114.37 24.38
C GLN A 403 4.98 115.50 23.50
N ASP A 404 5.31 115.22 22.23
CA ASP A 404 5.76 116.21 21.27
C ASP A 404 4.67 117.29 21.06
N ASN A 405 3.40 116.89 20.89
CA ASN A 405 2.24 117.80 20.80
C ASN A 405 2.02 118.63 22.08
N LEU A 406 2.23 118.05 23.26
CA LEU A 406 2.15 118.79 24.54
C LEU A 406 3.22 119.89 24.60
N SER A 407 4.46 119.59 24.20
CA SER A 407 5.55 120.58 24.16
C SER A 407 5.27 121.73 23.19
N HIS A 408 4.68 121.43 22.02
CA HIS A 408 4.25 122.44 21.06
C HIS A 408 3.15 123.35 21.64
N THR A 409 2.20 122.77 22.37
CA THR A 409 1.12 123.52 23.05
C THR A 409 1.66 124.44 24.14
N GLN A 410 2.65 123.98 24.91
CA GLN A 410 3.34 124.78 25.94
C GLN A 410 4.10 125.98 25.32
N MET A 411 4.88 125.74 24.26
CA MET A 411 5.59 126.80 23.51
C MET A 411 4.62 127.88 22.96
N MET A 412 3.43 127.49 22.50
CA MET A 412 2.42 128.42 22.02
C MET A 412 1.79 129.24 23.15
N HIS A 413 1.65 128.67 24.36
CA HIS A 413 1.22 129.41 25.55
C HIS A 413 2.27 130.44 26.00
N GLU A 414 3.56 130.12 25.93
CA GLU A 414 4.63 131.09 26.27
C GLU A 414 4.64 132.28 25.31
N ARG A 415 4.47 132.04 24.00
CA ARG A 415 4.29 133.11 23.00
C ARG A 415 3.05 133.98 23.28
N ALA A 416 1.93 133.37 23.65
CA ALA A 416 0.71 134.12 23.99
C ALA A 416 0.91 135.02 25.22
N LYS A 417 1.72 134.58 26.20
CA LYS A 417 2.07 135.38 27.38
C LYS A 417 2.99 136.55 27.02
N GLY A 418 4.08 136.29 26.29
CA GLY A 418 5.06 137.33 25.93
C GLY A 418 4.47 138.48 25.10
N ASN A 419 3.45 138.20 24.28
CA ASN A 419 2.76 139.22 23.49
C ASN A 419 1.87 140.18 24.32
N LEU A 420 1.65 139.92 25.61
CA LEU A 420 0.86 140.79 26.51
C LEU A 420 1.74 141.77 27.31
N GLU A 421 3.04 141.53 27.39
CA GLU A 421 3.97 142.23 28.31
C GLU A 421 4.83 143.31 27.60
N ALA A 422 4.52 143.66 26.35
CA ALA A 422 5.40 144.42 25.45
C ALA A 422 4.82 145.76 24.91
N LEU A 423 4.39 146.68 25.80
CA LEU A 423 4.17 148.09 25.47
C LEU A 423 4.88 149.01 26.49
N PRO A 424 5.73 149.98 26.06
CA PRO A 424 6.47 150.87 26.97
C PRO A 424 5.66 152.10 27.45
N LYS A 425 6.20 152.80 28.46
CA LYS A 425 5.52 153.80 29.30
C LYS A 425 5.75 155.26 28.89
N ASP A 426 4.80 156.13 29.29
CA ASP A 426 4.89 157.53 29.76
C ASP A 426 5.68 158.57 28.90
N ASP A 427 5.42 159.89 28.98
CA ASP A 427 4.62 160.69 29.93
C ASP A 427 3.90 161.83 29.18
N GLY A 428 2.86 162.46 29.76
CA GLY A 428 2.13 163.55 29.09
C GLY A 428 0.87 164.10 29.78
N ALA A 429 0.90 164.40 31.09
CA ALA A 429 -0.28 164.91 31.82
C ALA A 429 -0.05 166.24 32.58
N LEU A 430 0.27 167.34 31.87
CA LEU A 430 0.34 168.67 32.48
C LEU A 430 -1.02 169.40 32.55
N LEU A 431 -1.44 169.65 33.79
CA LEU A 431 -1.92 170.96 34.25
C LEU A 431 -3.21 171.54 33.61
N ASN A 432 -4.37 171.23 34.19
CA ASN A 432 -5.46 172.21 34.29
C ASN A 432 -6.41 172.00 35.49
N LYS A 433 -5.85 172.06 36.71
CA LYS A 433 -6.62 172.45 37.90
C LYS A 433 -5.86 173.46 38.77
N ARG A 434 -5.51 174.56 38.10
CA ARG A 434 -5.20 175.86 38.71
C ARG A 434 -6.48 176.40 39.38
N GLN A 435 -6.33 177.29 40.37
CA GLN A 435 -7.39 177.91 41.19
C GLN A 435 -7.98 176.94 42.24
N ASP A 436 -8.07 177.29 43.53
CA ASP A 436 -7.87 178.60 44.18
C ASP A 436 -7.00 178.53 45.45
N LEU A 437 -6.62 179.71 45.98
CA LEU A 437 -5.95 179.97 47.26
C LEU A 437 -4.48 179.46 47.34
N THR A 438 -3.47 180.30 47.60
CA THR A 438 -3.47 181.74 47.93
C THR A 438 -2.11 182.39 47.60
N LYS A 439 -2.16 183.65 47.12
CA LYS A 439 -1.41 184.85 47.55
C LYS A 439 0.12 184.74 47.78
N GLU A 440 0.92 185.57 47.09
CA GLU A 440 1.48 186.86 47.58
C GLU A 440 2.34 186.68 48.86
N VAL A 441 3.62 187.09 48.93
CA VAL A 441 4.46 188.00 48.09
C VAL A 441 5.95 187.56 48.27
N GLU A 442 7.07 188.02 47.69
CA GLU A 442 7.63 189.20 46.96
C GLU A 442 8.91 188.71 46.18
N ILE A 443 9.60 189.39 45.24
CA ILE A 443 9.28 190.31 44.12
C ILE A 443 10.57 190.56 43.28
N ILE A 444 10.49 191.18 42.07
CA ILE A 444 11.58 191.89 41.32
C ILE A 444 12.72 191.00 40.72
N LYS A 445 12.93 190.83 39.38
CA LYS A 445 13.25 191.73 38.21
C LYS A 445 14.78 192.04 38.05
N ARG A 446 15.42 192.39 36.90
CA ARG A 446 15.29 192.25 35.38
C ARG A 446 16.51 192.96 34.66
N SER A 447 16.79 192.68 33.35
CA SER A 447 17.44 193.54 32.27
C SER A 447 18.94 194.02 32.30
N LEU A 448 19.62 194.67 31.27
CA LEU A 448 19.76 194.55 29.76
C LEU A 448 20.70 195.65 29.03
N THR A 449 21.79 195.31 28.27
CA THR A 449 22.53 195.91 27.04
C THR A 449 23.12 197.38 26.75
N GLN A 450 24.32 197.52 26.04
CA GLN A 450 24.72 198.39 24.80
C GLN A 450 25.93 199.48 24.73
N GLN A 451 26.66 199.67 23.56
CA GLN A 451 27.43 200.87 22.90
C GLN A 451 29.01 200.99 22.52
N ASN A 452 29.59 202.15 21.98
CA ASN A 452 30.66 202.28 20.87
C ASN A 452 31.80 203.45 20.76
N SER A 453 33.00 203.17 20.12
CA SER A 453 33.84 203.88 19.00
C SER A 453 34.93 205.07 19.06
N LEU A 454 35.86 205.17 18.01
CA LEU A 454 36.70 206.33 17.38
C LEU A 454 38.16 206.82 17.88
N THR A 455 39.20 207.47 17.22
CA THR A 455 39.82 207.73 15.81
C THR A 455 41.31 208.37 15.71
N ALA A 456 42.07 208.21 14.57
CA ALA A 456 43.11 208.98 13.73
C ALA A 456 44.45 209.76 14.13
N VAL A 457 45.64 209.40 13.53
CA VAL A 457 46.85 210.22 13.08
C VAL A 457 47.70 209.47 12.02
N GLU A 458 47.54 209.69 10.71
CA GLU A 458 47.82 208.59 9.73
C GLU A 458 48.84 208.80 8.59
N THR A 459 49.33 210.02 8.30
CA THR A 459 50.05 210.31 7.04
C THR A 459 51.44 209.67 6.87
N VAL A 460 52.15 209.30 7.93
CA VAL A 460 53.53 208.76 7.86
C VAL A 460 53.57 207.25 7.55
N LYS A 461 52.45 206.52 7.69
CA LYS A 461 52.44 205.06 7.50
C LYS A 461 52.47 204.61 6.03
N VAL A 462 51.99 205.44 5.11
CA VAL A 462 51.68 205.03 3.73
C VAL A 462 52.92 204.55 2.98
N GLU A 463 54.07 205.20 3.17
CA GLU A 463 55.34 204.83 2.51
C GLU A 463 55.93 203.51 3.04
N GLN A 464 55.56 203.06 4.25
CA GLN A 464 56.00 201.77 4.77
C GLN A 464 55.22 200.59 4.18
N SER A 465 53.90 200.74 3.97
CA SER A 465 53.04 199.64 3.51
C SER A 465 53.35 199.16 2.09
N ILE A 466 53.84 200.03 1.21
CA ILE A 466 54.17 199.66 -0.18
C ILE A 466 55.30 198.61 -0.21
N ALA A 467 56.30 198.73 0.68
CA ALA A 467 57.41 197.80 0.76
C ALA A 467 57.05 196.42 1.37
N GLU A 468 55.96 196.35 2.16
CA GLU A 468 55.45 195.06 2.66
C GLU A 468 54.65 194.31 1.59
N GLU A 469 53.92 195.02 0.71
CA GLU A 469 53.08 194.42 -0.33
C GLU A 469 53.90 193.64 -1.38
N GLU A 470 55.03 194.17 -1.84
CA GLU A 470 55.92 193.46 -2.77
C GLU A 470 56.47 192.15 -2.17
N ARG A 471 56.77 192.12 -0.87
CA ARG A 471 57.27 190.90 -0.19
C ARG A 471 56.19 189.81 -0.13
N LEU A 472 54.94 190.20 0.15
CA LEU A 472 53.80 189.28 0.24
C LEU A 472 53.44 188.66 -1.12
N LEU A 473 53.71 189.35 -2.24
CA LEU A 473 53.51 188.80 -3.58
C LEU A 473 54.49 187.66 -3.91
N TYR A 474 55.75 187.74 -3.46
CA TYR A 474 56.70 186.64 -3.58
C TYR A 474 56.31 185.44 -2.70
N GLU A 475 55.91 185.66 -1.44
CA GLU A 475 55.41 184.59 -0.56
C GLU A 475 54.16 183.90 -1.16
N GLN A 476 53.27 184.65 -1.82
CA GLN A 476 52.11 184.08 -2.51
C GLN A 476 52.50 183.26 -3.75
N SER A 477 53.58 183.61 -4.46
CA SER A 477 54.10 182.82 -5.59
C SER A 477 54.49 181.41 -5.14
N ASP A 478 55.31 181.33 -4.10
CA ASP A 478 55.91 180.06 -3.67
C ASP A 478 54.85 179.11 -3.06
N LEU A 479 53.91 179.66 -2.28
CA LEU A 479 52.76 178.91 -1.76
C LEU A 479 51.87 178.31 -2.87
N ARG A 480 51.75 178.97 -4.04
CA ARG A 480 51.01 178.39 -5.17
C ARG A 480 51.73 177.18 -5.78
N ILE A 481 53.06 177.17 -5.79
CA ILE A 481 53.86 176.03 -6.26
C ILE A 481 53.67 174.85 -5.31
N GLU A 482 53.80 175.08 -3.99
CA GLU A 482 53.61 174.04 -2.97
C GLU A 482 52.21 173.42 -3.02
N VAL A 483 51.15 174.22 -3.22
CA VAL A 483 49.77 173.72 -3.39
C VAL A 483 49.64 172.80 -4.61
N VAL A 484 50.33 173.09 -5.73
CA VAL A 484 50.33 172.21 -6.92
C VAL A 484 51.07 170.91 -6.65
N GLU A 485 52.21 170.94 -5.96
CA GLU A 485 52.95 169.73 -5.60
C GLU A 485 52.17 168.86 -4.61
N LEU A 486 51.58 169.44 -3.56
CA LEU A 486 50.72 168.75 -2.61
C LEU A 486 49.49 168.12 -3.29
N THR A 487 48.87 168.82 -4.26
CA THR A 487 47.75 168.29 -5.04
C THR A 487 48.16 167.07 -5.87
N ARG A 488 49.34 167.12 -6.52
CA ARG A 488 49.90 165.98 -7.26
C ARG A 488 50.22 164.80 -6.35
N LEU A 489 50.76 165.07 -5.16
CA LEU A 489 51.11 164.04 -4.17
C LEU A 489 49.84 163.38 -3.59
N ALA A 490 48.79 164.15 -3.34
CA ALA A 490 47.48 163.66 -2.94
C ALA A 490 46.83 162.76 -4.01
N ALA A 491 46.93 163.12 -5.29
CA ALA A 491 46.46 162.29 -6.40
C ALA A 491 47.18 160.93 -6.44
N ILE A 492 48.52 160.92 -6.39
CA ILE A 492 49.34 159.69 -6.35
C ILE A 492 48.96 158.81 -5.15
N LYS A 493 48.69 159.40 -3.98
CA LYS A 493 48.23 158.65 -2.80
C LYS A 493 46.78 158.19 -2.86
N SER A 494 45.95 158.78 -3.72
CA SER A 494 44.64 158.23 -4.05
C SER A 494 44.77 157.01 -4.97
N ASP A 495 45.60 157.09 -6.01
CA ASP A 495 45.85 155.99 -6.96
C ASP A 495 46.50 154.78 -6.27
N GLU A 496 47.48 155.01 -5.38
CA GLU A 496 48.07 153.96 -4.54
C GLU A 496 47.01 153.27 -3.66
N ARG A 497 46.06 154.03 -3.10
CA ARG A 497 45.00 153.51 -2.24
C ARG A 497 44.03 152.65 -3.05
N GLU A 498 43.58 153.13 -4.20
CA GLU A 498 42.65 152.38 -5.04
C GLU A 498 43.31 151.14 -5.64
N GLN A 499 44.58 151.23 -6.06
CA GLN A 499 45.32 150.06 -6.53
C GLN A 499 45.48 149.00 -5.43
N LYS A 500 45.83 149.39 -4.20
CA LYS A 500 45.90 148.48 -3.05
C LYS A 500 44.53 147.87 -2.71
N ALA A 501 43.43 148.62 -2.83
CA ALA A 501 42.09 148.10 -2.66
C ALA A 501 41.70 147.06 -3.73
N ARG A 502 42.02 147.33 -5.01
CA ARG A 502 41.80 146.39 -6.13
C ARG A 502 42.62 145.11 -5.96
N ASP A 503 43.87 145.21 -5.53
CA ASP A 503 44.73 144.04 -5.31
C ASP A 503 44.37 143.27 -4.02
N PHE A 504 43.87 143.94 -2.97
CA PHE A 504 43.23 143.29 -1.83
C PHE A 504 42.01 142.47 -2.26
N MET A 505 41.06 143.05 -2.99
CA MET A 505 39.88 142.33 -3.50
C MET A 505 40.26 141.14 -4.40
N ARG A 506 41.32 141.26 -5.21
CA ARG A 506 41.86 140.16 -6.02
C ARG A 506 42.45 139.04 -5.14
N ALA A 507 43.16 139.37 -4.07
CA ALA A 507 43.69 138.40 -3.12
C ALA A 507 42.57 137.72 -2.32
N GLU A 508 41.57 138.49 -1.87
CA GLU A 508 40.40 138.02 -1.14
C GLU A 508 39.53 137.06 -1.99
N MET A 509 39.28 137.38 -3.26
CA MET A 509 38.59 136.45 -4.17
C MET A 509 39.39 135.17 -4.44
N ARG A 510 40.74 135.26 -4.52
CA ARG A 510 41.60 134.06 -4.65
C ARG A 510 41.54 133.20 -3.39
N TYR A 511 41.58 133.81 -2.20
CA TYR A 511 41.43 133.13 -0.91
C TYR A 511 40.08 132.42 -0.81
N HIS A 512 38.97 133.10 -1.09
CA HIS A 512 37.64 132.50 -1.03
C HIS A 512 37.48 131.31 -2.00
N ARG A 513 38.04 131.39 -3.22
CA ARG A 513 38.09 130.25 -4.15
C ARG A 513 38.91 129.10 -3.59
N ALA A 514 40.13 129.36 -3.10
CA ALA A 514 40.98 128.33 -2.51
C ALA A 514 40.33 127.65 -1.29
N VAL A 515 39.56 128.37 -0.47
CA VAL A 515 38.77 127.81 0.64
C VAL A 515 37.61 126.95 0.15
N GLN A 516 36.92 127.33 -0.93
CA GLN A 516 35.90 126.49 -1.56
C GLN A 516 36.49 125.22 -2.19
N ASP A 517 37.62 125.34 -2.88
CA ASP A 517 38.36 124.20 -3.45
C ASP A 517 38.85 123.25 -2.35
N LEU A 518 39.42 123.77 -1.25
CA LEU A 518 39.79 122.99 -0.07
C LEU A 518 38.59 122.22 0.49
N LYS A 519 37.43 122.87 0.61
CA LYS A 519 36.20 122.25 1.13
C LYS A 519 35.67 121.15 0.20
N THR A 520 35.66 121.36 -1.12
CA THR A 520 35.26 120.30 -2.07
C THR A 520 36.24 119.12 -2.06
N LYS A 521 37.56 119.39 -1.92
CA LYS A 521 38.57 118.34 -1.77
C LYS A 521 38.45 117.56 -0.47
N GLN A 522 38.14 118.21 0.66
CA GLN A 522 37.85 117.53 1.93
C GLN A 522 36.61 116.62 1.83
N LEU A 523 35.54 117.08 1.16
CA LEU A 523 34.36 116.23 0.91
C LEU A 523 34.70 115.03 0.01
N GLN A 524 35.47 115.23 -1.06
CA GLN A 524 35.97 114.13 -1.90
C GLN A 524 36.80 113.12 -1.09
N ILE A 525 37.70 113.59 -0.22
CA ILE A 525 38.49 112.72 0.66
C ILE A 525 37.60 111.92 1.62
N GLN A 526 36.60 112.55 2.24
CA GLN A 526 35.65 111.86 3.12
C GLN A 526 34.84 110.78 2.38
N ASP A 527 34.37 111.05 1.16
CA ASP A 527 33.63 110.05 0.38
C ASP A 527 34.53 108.91 -0.14
N HIS A 528 35.79 109.19 -0.45
CA HIS A 528 36.77 108.14 -0.73
C HIS A 528 37.10 107.30 0.52
N GLN A 529 37.18 107.92 1.70
CA GLN A 529 37.37 107.20 2.98
C GLN A 529 36.16 106.30 3.31
N LYS A 530 34.92 106.78 3.13
CA LYS A 530 33.70 105.94 3.26
C LYS A 530 33.75 104.75 2.31
N LYS A 531 34.00 104.98 1.01
CA LYS A 531 34.11 103.91 0.00
C LYS A 531 35.22 102.90 0.32
N TYR A 532 36.35 103.36 0.87
CA TYR A 532 37.42 102.49 1.35
C TYR A 532 36.99 101.64 2.57
N GLN A 533 36.29 102.23 3.53
CA GLN A 533 35.74 101.51 4.69
C GLN A 533 34.69 100.47 4.27
N GLU A 534 33.75 100.85 3.38
CA GLU A 534 32.79 99.91 2.79
C GLU A 534 33.48 98.74 2.06
N MET A 535 34.52 99.03 1.28
CA MET A 535 35.27 97.98 0.57
C MET A 535 36.04 97.08 1.54
N GLN A 536 36.60 97.62 2.62
CA GLN A 536 37.19 96.82 3.69
C GLN A 536 36.16 95.93 4.41
N ILE A 537 34.94 96.42 4.64
CA ILE A 537 33.85 95.64 5.24
C ILE A 537 33.46 94.50 4.30
N LYS A 538 33.19 94.80 3.02
CA LYS A 538 32.87 93.81 1.98
C LYS A 538 33.98 92.76 1.83
N LEU A 539 35.26 93.16 1.86
CA LEU A 539 36.40 92.22 1.81
C LEU A 539 36.43 91.29 3.03
N LYS A 540 36.15 91.80 4.24
CA LYS A 540 36.05 91.01 5.48
C LYS A 540 34.83 90.07 5.48
N GLU A 541 33.73 90.48 4.84
CA GLU A 541 32.54 89.64 4.64
C GLU A 541 32.81 88.51 3.63
N PHE A 542 33.47 88.81 2.51
CA PHE A 542 33.91 87.78 1.55
C PHE A 542 34.92 86.80 2.16
N ALA A 543 35.86 87.27 2.97
CA ALA A 543 36.80 86.39 3.69
C ALA A 543 36.06 85.42 4.62
N LYS A 544 35.12 85.92 5.45
CA LYS A 544 34.26 85.08 6.30
C LYS A 544 33.42 84.08 5.48
N MET A 545 32.86 84.51 4.35
CA MET A 545 32.07 83.66 3.46
C MET A 545 32.94 82.56 2.84
N TYR A 546 34.17 82.88 2.43
CA TYR A 546 35.14 81.91 1.93
C TYR A 546 35.52 80.89 3.02
N ASP A 547 35.77 81.31 4.25
CA ASP A 547 36.06 80.38 5.36
C ASP A 547 34.88 79.47 5.70
N VAL A 548 33.63 79.98 5.63
CA VAL A 548 32.42 79.14 5.76
C VAL A 548 32.34 78.10 4.62
N ILE A 549 32.53 78.51 3.36
CA ILE A 549 32.52 77.61 2.20
C ILE A 549 33.66 76.56 2.29
N LYS A 550 34.84 76.97 2.75
CA LYS A 550 36.00 76.10 2.99
C LYS A 550 35.74 75.09 4.11
N ASN A 551 35.08 75.51 5.20
CA ASN A 551 34.71 74.62 6.29
C ASN A 551 33.62 73.62 5.87
N GLU A 552 32.59 74.05 5.15
CA GLU A 552 31.58 73.13 4.59
C GLU A 552 32.19 72.21 3.52
N ARG A 553 33.14 72.67 2.68
CA ARG A 553 33.91 71.80 1.77
C ARG A 553 34.68 70.72 2.55
N ASN A 554 35.41 71.09 3.60
CA ASN A 554 36.19 70.16 4.40
C ASN A 554 35.28 69.14 5.12
N LYS A 555 34.14 69.60 5.65
CA LYS A 555 33.09 68.76 6.25
C LYS A 555 32.50 67.78 5.22
N CYS A 556 32.21 68.22 4.00
CA CYS A 556 31.77 67.35 2.91
C CYS A 556 32.84 66.33 2.51
N VAL A 557 34.13 66.71 2.43
CA VAL A 557 35.23 65.77 2.18
C VAL A 557 35.34 64.72 3.29
N ASN A 558 35.25 65.14 4.56
CA ASN A 558 35.27 64.22 5.70
C ASN A 558 34.06 63.27 5.71
N LEU A 559 32.86 63.76 5.35
CA LEU A 559 31.66 62.94 5.18
C LEU A 559 31.80 61.93 4.03
N ILE A 560 32.36 62.36 2.88
CA ILE A 560 32.66 61.48 1.75
C ILE A 560 33.68 60.41 2.17
N GLN A 561 34.79 60.78 2.80
CA GLN A 561 35.80 59.83 3.27
C GLN A 561 35.21 58.82 4.27
N THR A 562 34.42 59.29 5.24
CA THR A 562 33.72 58.44 6.21
C THR A 562 32.72 57.50 5.53
N SER A 563 32.01 57.98 4.50
CA SER A 563 31.07 57.17 3.72
C SER A 563 31.78 56.11 2.87
N THR A 564 32.90 56.46 2.23
CA THR A 564 33.71 55.55 1.42
C THR A 564 34.36 54.47 2.30
N GLN A 565 34.86 54.83 3.49
CA GLN A 565 35.38 53.88 4.46
C GLN A 565 34.27 52.91 4.91
N LYS A 566 33.11 53.42 5.34
CA LYS A 566 31.96 52.57 5.72
C LYS A 566 31.50 51.67 4.56
N ALA A 567 31.55 52.15 3.32
CA ALA A 567 31.24 51.33 2.15
C ALA A 567 32.27 50.22 1.89
N ALA A 568 33.55 50.42 2.24
CA ALA A 568 34.57 49.37 2.21
C ALA A 568 34.34 48.34 3.35
N GLU A 569 34.16 48.81 4.59
CA GLU A 569 33.86 47.95 5.76
C GLU A 569 32.61 47.09 5.53
N MET A 570 31.56 47.64 4.91
CA MET A 570 30.36 46.89 4.57
C MET A 570 30.59 45.88 3.44
N LYS A 571 31.45 46.18 2.45
CA LYS A 571 31.84 45.20 1.41
C LYS A 571 32.64 44.03 2.00
N GLU A 572 33.50 44.29 2.98
CA GLU A 572 34.24 43.23 3.69
C GLU A 572 33.31 42.38 4.54
N LYS A 573 32.36 42.99 5.28
CA LYS A 573 31.31 42.25 6.00
C LYS A 573 30.45 41.39 5.06
N ILE A 574 30.09 41.89 3.88
CA ILE A 574 29.37 41.10 2.86
C ILE A 574 30.20 39.90 2.41
N LYS A 575 31.51 40.05 2.16
CA LYS A 575 32.39 38.91 1.82
C LYS A 575 32.50 37.88 2.95
N ILE A 576 32.62 38.34 4.21
CA ILE A 576 32.67 37.43 5.38
C ILE A 576 31.36 36.62 5.46
N LEU A 577 30.21 37.28 5.36
CA LEU A 577 28.90 36.63 5.37
C LEU A 577 28.68 35.70 4.15
N GLN A 578 29.23 36.03 2.97
CA GLN A 578 29.21 35.15 1.80
C GLN A 578 30.01 33.86 2.05
N ASN A 579 31.23 33.98 2.59
CA ASN A 579 32.04 32.82 2.97
C ASN A 579 31.35 31.98 4.06
N GLU A 580 30.72 32.63 5.05
CA GLU A 580 29.98 31.96 6.13
C GLU A 580 28.75 31.21 5.59
N ILE A 581 28.00 31.81 4.64
CA ILE A 581 26.91 31.14 3.92
C ILE A 581 27.44 29.92 3.11
N GLU A 582 28.62 30.00 2.51
CA GLU A 582 29.21 28.89 1.75
C GLU A 582 29.71 27.75 2.66
N ILE A 583 30.31 28.08 3.80
CA ILE A 583 30.64 27.11 4.87
C ILE A 583 29.38 26.43 5.39
N LEU A 584 28.31 27.20 5.70
CA LEU A 584 27.04 26.67 6.17
C LEU A 584 26.35 25.77 5.12
N ARG A 585 26.35 26.16 3.84
CA ARG A 585 25.86 25.32 2.73
C ARG A 585 26.64 24.01 2.63
N THR A 586 27.96 24.05 2.78
CA THR A 586 28.82 22.87 2.76
C THR A 586 28.52 21.95 3.95
N ALA A 587 28.36 22.51 5.15
CA ALA A 587 27.99 21.78 6.36
C ALA A 587 26.58 21.15 6.24
N VAL A 588 25.60 21.87 5.71
CA VAL A 588 24.25 21.33 5.43
C VAL A 588 24.34 20.18 4.42
N SER A 589 25.03 20.35 3.29
CA SER A 589 25.20 19.28 2.30
C SER A 589 25.90 18.03 2.90
N GLN A 590 26.86 18.22 3.79
CA GLN A 590 27.49 17.12 4.52
C GLN A 590 26.52 16.44 5.51
N LYS A 591 25.66 17.21 6.19
CA LYS A 591 24.63 16.70 7.09
C LYS A 591 23.52 15.96 6.34
N ASP A 592 23.10 16.44 5.17
CA ASP A 592 22.13 15.75 4.31
C ASP A 592 22.68 14.41 3.82
N ARG A 593 23.96 14.36 3.40
CA ARG A 593 24.64 13.10 3.06
C ARG A 593 24.74 12.14 4.25
N GLN A 594 24.99 12.65 5.46
CA GLN A 594 24.96 11.85 6.69
C GLN A 594 23.54 11.32 6.98
N LEU A 595 22.52 12.17 6.88
CA LEU A 595 21.11 11.81 7.09
C LEU A 595 20.62 10.77 6.07
N GLN A 596 20.96 10.94 4.78
CA GLN A 596 20.64 9.99 3.73
C GLN A 596 21.31 8.63 3.98
N LYS A 597 22.57 8.61 4.42
CA LYS A 597 23.27 7.38 4.82
C LYS A 597 22.61 6.68 6.01
N GLN A 598 22.10 7.43 7.00
CA GLN A 598 21.35 6.86 8.12
C GLN A 598 19.94 6.39 7.72
N ARG A 599 19.24 7.11 6.84
CA ARG A 599 17.94 6.68 6.26
C ARG A 599 18.10 5.35 5.49
N LEU A 600 19.13 5.21 4.67
CA LEU A 600 19.44 3.96 3.97
C LEU A 600 19.78 2.82 4.95
N LYS A 601 20.57 3.08 6.00
CA LYS A 601 20.82 2.10 7.07
C LYS A 601 19.53 1.66 7.76
N HIS A 602 18.64 2.60 8.10
CA HIS A 602 17.37 2.32 8.75
C HIS A 602 16.41 1.52 7.85
N SER A 603 16.34 1.88 6.55
CA SER A 603 15.59 1.11 5.54
C SER A 603 16.11 -0.32 5.41
N ASN A 604 17.42 -0.52 5.37
CA ASN A 604 18.02 -1.86 5.33
C ASN A 604 17.74 -2.63 6.63
N ALA A 605 17.79 -1.99 7.79
CA ALA A 605 17.45 -2.61 9.07
C ALA A 605 15.97 -3.02 9.16
N ILE A 606 15.06 -2.24 8.57
CA ILE A 606 13.63 -2.61 8.41
C ILE A 606 13.50 -3.87 7.54
N VAL A 607 14.14 -3.89 6.36
CA VAL A 607 14.09 -5.05 5.45
C VAL A 607 14.67 -6.30 6.10
N ILE A 608 15.77 -6.19 6.85
CA ILE A 608 16.36 -7.31 7.61
C ILE A 608 15.45 -7.75 8.76
N ARG A 609 14.87 -6.83 9.53
CA ARG A 609 13.90 -7.14 10.59
C ARG A 609 12.70 -7.92 10.04
N ASP A 610 12.18 -7.51 8.90
CA ASP A 610 10.96 -8.10 8.33
C ASP A 610 11.25 -9.44 7.61
N SER A 611 12.44 -9.63 7.03
CA SER A 611 12.87 -10.96 6.58
C SER A 611 13.07 -11.93 7.75
N LEU A 612 13.68 -11.48 8.85
CA LEU A 612 13.82 -12.29 10.08
C LEU A 612 12.46 -12.63 10.71
N ARG A 613 11.50 -11.69 10.72
CA ARG A 613 10.11 -11.97 11.15
C ARG A 613 9.43 -13.02 10.29
N ASN A 614 9.61 -12.97 8.97
CA ASN A 614 9.05 -13.97 8.07
C ASN A 614 9.68 -15.36 8.28
N GLU A 615 11.00 -15.45 8.50
CA GLU A 615 11.65 -16.73 8.77
C GLU A 615 11.26 -17.29 10.16
N VAL A 616 11.08 -16.44 11.17
CA VAL A 616 10.52 -16.83 12.48
C VAL A 616 9.08 -17.35 12.34
N ALA A 617 8.22 -16.67 11.59
CA ALA A 617 6.83 -17.11 11.38
C ALA A 617 6.76 -18.44 10.59
N LYS A 618 7.64 -18.64 9.62
CA LYS A 618 7.82 -19.89 8.87
C LYS A 618 8.31 -21.01 9.79
N GLN A 619 9.29 -20.75 10.65
CA GLN A 619 9.79 -21.72 11.61
C GLN A 619 8.73 -22.09 12.67
N GLN A 620 7.89 -21.14 13.08
CA GLN A 620 6.74 -21.39 13.97
C GLN A 620 5.73 -22.34 13.32
N ARG A 621 5.34 -22.13 12.06
CA ARG A 621 4.48 -23.08 11.31
C ARG A 621 5.08 -24.49 11.24
N ILE A 622 6.38 -24.60 10.97
CA ILE A 622 7.07 -25.89 10.95
C ILE A 622 7.05 -26.56 12.33
N GLU A 623 7.20 -25.80 13.41
CA GLU A 623 7.13 -26.33 14.78
C GLU A 623 5.70 -26.76 15.16
N GLU A 624 4.68 -26.04 14.68
CA GLU A 624 3.25 -26.37 14.82
C GLU A 624 2.88 -27.64 14.04
N GLU A 625 3.24 -27.75 12.76
CA GLU A 625 3.09 -29.00 12.00
C GLU A 625 3.77 -30.18 12.69
N MET A 626 4.98 -29.98 13.23
CA MET A 626 5.68 -31.01 13.99
C MET A 626 4.99 -31.30 15.33
N ARG A 627 4.30 -30.32 15.94
CA ARG A 627 3.49 -30.49 17.17
C ARG A 627 2.24 -31.31 16.88
N GLU A 628 1.56 -31.06 15.76
CA GLU A 628 0.45 -31.88 15.27
C GLU A 628 0.89 -33.31 14.94
N LYS A 629 1.98 -33.49 14.18
CA LYS A 629 2.56 -34.82 13.87
C LYS A 629 2.92 -35.59 15.15
N ARG A 630 3.49 -34.93 16.17
CA ARG A 630 3.72 -35.51 17.51
C ARG A 630 2.41 -35.87 18.23
N GLY A 631 1.37 -35.05 18.13
CA GLY A 631 0.03 -35.33 18.66
C GLY A 631 -0.63 -36.54 18.00
N GLN A 632 -0.58 -36.63 16.68
CA GLN A 632 -1.06 -37.75 15.88
C GLN A 632 -0.35 -39.05 16.27
N HIS A 633 0.99 -39.04 16.31
CA HIS A 633 1.78 -40.20 16.74
C HIS A 633 1.47 -40.61 18.19
N LYS A 634 1.18 -39.66 19.09
CA LYS A 634 0.73 -40.00 20.45
C LYS A 634 -0.63 -40.71 20.43
N MET A 635 -1.62 -40.21 19.69
CA MET A 635 -2.91 -40.89 19.54
C MET A 635 -2.77 -42.29 18.93
N ASP A 636 -1.84 -42.48 17.99
CA ASP A 636 -1.60 -43.78 17.37
C ASP A 636 -0.85 -44.74 18.32
N ILE A 637 0.06 -44.24 19.16
CA ILE A 637 0.65 -45.00 20.28
C ILE A 637 -0.43 -45.41 21.29
N ASP A 638 -1.34 -44.51 21.66
CA ASP A 638 -2.42 -44.80 22.62
C ASP A 638 -3.40 -45.86 22.07
N LYS A 639 -3.71 -45.83 20.75
CA LYS A 639 -4.46 -46.90 20.06
C LYS A 639 -3.71 -48.23 20.04
N LEU A 640 -2.41 -48.22 19.74
CA LEU A 640 -1.59 -49.44 19.71
C LEU A 640 -1.46 -50.06 21.11
N ASN A 641 -1.30 -49.24 22.15
CA ASN A 641 -1.32 -49.71 23.54
C ASN A 641 -2.66 -50.34 23.92
N LEU A 642 -3.79 -49.76 23.50
CA LEU A 642 -5.11 -50.37 23.70
C LEU A 642 -5.24 -51.74 23.01
N LEU A 643 -4.76 -51.86 21.77
CA LEU A 643 -4.75 -53.12 21.03
C LEU A 643 -3.81 -54.17 21.67
N ILE A 644 -2.65 -53.75 22.18
CA ILE A 644 -1.74 -54.62 22.94
C ILE A 644 -2.43 -55.13 24.21
N ASN A 645 -3.03 -54.26 25.01
CA ASN A 645 -3.76 -54.65 26.23
C ASN A 645 -4.88 -55.64 25.92
N GLN A 646 -5.65 -55.43 24.85
CA GLN A 646 -6.70 -56.37 24.40
C GLN A 646 -6.12 -57.73 23.96
N ALA A 647 -5.00 -57.73 23.23
CA ALA A 647 -4.34 -58.97 22.81
C ALA A 647 -3.71 -59.73 24.00
N GLU A 648 -3.17 -59.02 24.99
CA GLU A 648 -2.67 -59.60 26.24
C GLU A 648 -3.81 -60.20 27.08
N GLU A 649 -4.94 -59.51 27.21
CA GLU A 649 -6.12 -60.06 27.90
C GLU A 649 -6.63 -61.32 27.21
N GLN A 650 -6.77 -61.31 25.88
CA GLN A 650 -7.15 -62.50 25.10
C GLN A 650 -6.14 -63.65 25.28
N MET A 651 -4.84 -63.35 25.33
CA MET A 651 -3.80 -64.35 25.60
C MET A 651 -3.90 -64.92 27.03
N VAL A 652 -4.23 -64.11 28.04
CA VAL A 652 -4.46 -64.57 29.42
C VAL A 652 -5.71 -65.44 29.50
N GLN A 653 -6.81 -65.02 28.86
CA GLN A 653 -8.02 -65.84 28.76
C GLN A 653 -7.75 -67.19 28.06
N LEU A 654 -6.94 -67.19 26.99
CA LEU A 654 -6.56 -68.41 26.26
C LEU A 654 -5.69 -69.34 27.12
N ARG A 655 -4.71 -68.81 27.87
CA ARG A 655 -3.91 -69.59 28.82
C ARG A 655 -4.80 -70.27 29.87
N LYS A 656 -5.74 -69.53 30.47
CA LYS A 656 -6.68 -70.08 31.47
C LYS A 656 -7.58 -71.18 30.89
N ARG A 657 -8.04 -71.04 29.64
CA ARG A 657 -8.79 -72.10 28.93
C ARG A 657 -7.92 -73.34 28.68
N TYR A 658 -6.67 -73.16 28.27
CA TYR A 658 -5.72 -74.26 28.04
C TYR A 658 -5.38 -75.00 29.35
N GLU A 659 -5.10 -74.27 30.42
CA GLU A 659 -4.86 -74.78 31.77
C GLU A 659 -6.07 -75.60 32.28
N THR A 660 -7.29 -75.07 32.12
CA THR A 660 -8.52 -75.81 32.45
C THR A 660 -8.67 -77.09 31.61
N ALA A 661 -8.32 -77.06 30.31
CA ALA A 661 -8.36 -78.25 29.45
C ALA A 661 -7.29 -79.30 29.83
N VAL A 662 -6.10 -78.86 30.26
CA VAL A 662 -5.05 -79.74 30.78
C VAL A 662 -5.49 -80.36 32.11
N GLN A 663 -6.11 -79.59 33.00
CA GLN A 663 -6.65 -80.11 34.27
C GLN A 663 -7.73 -81.17 34.00
N ASN A 664 -8.76 -80.86 33.20
CA ASN A 664 -9.81 -81.80 32.80
C ASN A 664 -9.24 -83.09 32.17
N ARG A 665 -8.17 -82.98 31.37
CA ARG A 665 -7.46 -84.14 30.79
C ARG A 665 -6.75 -84.97 31.87
N ASN A 666 -6.10 -84.32 32.83
CA ASN A 666 -5.40 -84.98 33.93
C ASN A 666 -6.39 -85.69 34.86
N ASP A 667 -7.48 -85.01 35.26
CA ASP A 667 -8.55 -85.56 36.09
C ASP A 667 -9.19 -86.78 35.40
N ARG A 668 -9.41 -86.70 34.07
CA ARG A 668 -9.90 -87.85 33.30
C ARG A 668 -8.87 -88.97 33.17
N GLY A 669 -7.58 -88.65 33.18
CA GLY A 669 -6.49 -89.62 33.26
C GLY A 669 -6.50 -90.37 34.59
N ILE A 670 -6.67 -89.66 35.71
CA ILE A 670 -6.81 -90.25 37.05
C ILE A 670 -8.02 -91.19 37.09
N GLN A 671 -9.20 -90.74 36.63
CA GLN A 671 -10.41 -91.58 36.54
C GLN A 671 -10.24 -92.84 35.67
N LEU A 672 -9.35 -92.81 34.68
CA LEU A 672 -9.04 -93.98 33.85
C LEU A 672 -8.07 -94.95 34.54
N ILE A 673 -7.16 -94.43 35.37
CA ILE A 673 -6.28 -95.25 36.23
C ILE A 673 -7.11 -95.92 37.33
N GLU A 674 -7.93 -95.16 38.07
CA GLU A 674 -8.88 -95.67 39.07
C GLU A 674 -9.78 -96.78 38.49
N ARG A 675 -10.35 -96.55 37.30
CA ARG A 675 -11.15 -97.56 36.56
C ARG A 675 -10.36 -98.81 36.18
N ASN A 676 -9.08 -98.68 35.89
CA ASN A 676 -8.22 -99.81 35.53
C ASN A 676 -7.80 -100.59 36.79
N GLU A 677 -7.60 -99.91 37.92
CA GLU A 677 -7.38 -100.52 39.23
C GLU A 677 -8.64 -101.26 39.72
N GLU A 678 -9.84 -100.68 39.58
CA GLU A 678 -11.13 -101.38 39.79
C GLU A 678 -11.17 -102.70 38.99
N VAL A 679 -10.81 -102.66 37.69
CA VAL A 679 -10.79 -103.85 36.82
C VAL A 679 -9.74 -104.88 37.26
N CYS A 680 -8.53 -104.46 37.65
CA CYS A 680 -7.51 -105.36 38.20
C CYS A 680 -7.99 -106.05 39.49
N ILE A 681 -8.65 -105.32 40.39
CA ILE A 681 -9.25 -105.86 41.62
C ILE A 681 -10.36 -106.86 41.29
N PHE A 682 -11.17 -106.61 40.26
CA PHE A 682 -12.18 -107.58 39.79
C PHE A 682 -11.55 -108.83 39.20
N TYR A 683 -10.48 -108.74 38.40
CA TYR A 683 -9.76 -109.91 37.88
C TYR A 683 -9.19 -110.78 39.01
N GLU A 684 -8.54 -110.18 40.00
CA GLU A 684 -7.99 -110.95 41.13
C GLU A 684 -9.11 -111.57 41.98
N LYS A 685 -10.22 -110.85 42.19
CA LYS A 685 -11.40 -111.40 42.87
C LYS A 685 -12.01 -112.60 42.12
N VAL A 686 -12.07 -112.56 40.79
CA VAL A 686 -12.52 -113.69 39.95
C VAL A 686 -11.53 -114.86 40.06
N ASN A 687 -10.22 -114.60 40.00
CA ASN A 687 -9.17 -115.62 40.14
C ASN A 687 -9.25 -116.34 41.49
N ILE A 688 -9.46 -115.60 42.58
CA ILE A 688 -9.70 -116.15 43.92
C ILE A 688 -11.00 -116.98 43.97
N GLN A 689 -12.08 -116.52 43.32
CA GLN A 689 -13.35 -117.27 43.23
C GLN A 689 -13.21 -118.57 42.42
N ASP A 690 -12.52 -118.55 41.28
CA ASP A 690 -12.21 -119.74 40.48
C ASP A 690 -11.38 -120.75 41.30
N GLN A 691 -10.40 -120.28 42.08
CA GLN A 691 -9.62 -121.18 42.94
C GLN A 691 -10.45 -121.76 44.10
N MET A 692 -11.38 -120.99 44.69
CA MET A 692 -12.34 -121.54 45.65
C MET A 692 -13.27 -122.57 45.02
N ILE A 693 -13.75 -122.35 43.79
CA ILE A 693 -14.57 -123.31 43.04
C ILE A 693 -13.78 -124.59 42.73
N ARG A 694 -12.51 -124.48 42.31
CA ARG A 694 -11.63 -125.65 42.11
C ARG A 694 -11.42 -126.44 43.39
N ASN A 695 -11.15 -125.77 44.51
CA ASN A 695 -11.00 -126.43 45.81
C ASN A 695 -12.30 -127.14 46.23
N GLY A 696 -13.44 -126.47 46.12
CA GLY A 696 -14.75 -127.06 46.43
C GLY A 696 -15.12 -128.24 45.52
N ASN A 697 -14.75 -128.20 44.24
CA ASN A 697 -14.94 -129.32 43.32
C ASN A 697 -14.08 -130.54 43.69
N MET A 698 -12.83 -130.33 44.13
CA MET A 698 -11.97 -131.43 44.63
C MET A 698 -12.54 -132.05 45.92
N GLU A 699 -13.01 -131.23 46.85
CA GLU A 699 -13.63 -131.73 48.09
C GLU A 699 -14.95 -132.48 47.80
N LEU A 700 -15.77 -131.96 46.87
CA LEU A 700 -17.00 -132.61 46.42
C LEU A 700 -16.71 -133.94 45.73
N GLN A 701 -15.69 -134.03 44.86
CA GLN A 701 -15.25 -135.29 44.28
C GLN A 701 -14.82 -136.30 45.36
N GLY A 702 -14.08 -135.86 46.39
CA GLY A 702 -13.73 -136.70 47.53
C GLY A 702 -14.96 -137.26 48.26
N ARG A 703 -16.03 -136.46 48.42
CA ARG A 703 -17.32 -136.92 48.96
C ARG A 703 -18.07 -137.87 48.02
N GLU A 704 -18.01 -137.66 46.70
CA GLU A 704 -18.58 -138.61 45.74
C GLU A 704 -17.86 -139.96 45.75
N GLU A 705 -16.54 -139.97 45.97
CA GLU A 705 -15.73 -141.18 46.11
C GLU A 705 -16.01 -141.90 47.44
N GLU A 706 -16.14 -141.16 48.55
CA GLU A 706 -16.59 -141.67 49.86
C GLU A 706 -17.98 -142.33 49.76
N ILE A 707 -18.95 -141.68 49.11
CA ILE A 707 -20.29 -142.25 48.83
C ILE A 707 -20.19 -143.49 47.94
N ARG A 708 -19.29 -143.52 46.95
CA ARG A 708 -19.07 -144.68 46.07
C ARG A 708 -18.54 -145.88 46.86
N PHE A 709 -17.61 -145.65 47.76
CA PHE A 709 -17.04 -146.67 48.64
C PHE A 709 -18.09 -147.22 49.62
N LEU A 710 -18.87 -146.35 50.27
CA LEU A 710 -19.94 -146.77 51.19
C LEU A 710 -21.00 -147.63 50.48
N ARG A 711 -21.41 -147.27 49.25
CA ARG A 711 -22.31 -148.11 48.42
C ARG A 711 -21.69 -149.47 48.08
N MET A 712 -20.38 -149.53 47.86
CA MET A 712 -19.70 -150.81 47.60
C MET A 712 -19.71 -151.71 48.86
N GLN A 713 -19.48 -151.14 50.05
CA GLN A 713 -19.62 -151.87 51.31
C GLN A 713 -21.06 -152.36 51.52
N GLU A 714 -22.06 -151.52 51.28
CA GLU A 714 -23.48 -151.89 51.33
C GLU A 714 -23.79 -153.10 50.41
N THR A 715 -23.23 -153.15 49.20
CA THR A 715 -23.45 -154.30 48.30
C THR A 715 -22.80 -155.60 48.78
N GLU A 716 -21.61 -155.56 49.41
CA GLU A 716 -20.93 -156.76 49.90
C GLU A 716 -21.58 -157.30 51.19
N GLU A 717 -22.06 -156.43 52.09
CA GLU A 717 -22.84 -156.84 53.27
C GLU A 717 -24.17 -157.49 52.88
N ASN A 718 -24.89 -156.94 51.89
CA ASN A 718 -26.09 -157.57 51.35
C ASN A 718 -25.79 -158.97 50.74
N ARG A 719 -24.67 -159.11 50.04
CA ARG A 719 -24.18 -160.40 49.51
C ARG A 719 -23.85 -161.40 50.63
N ALA A 720 -23.23 -160.95 51.72
CA ALA A 720 -22.94 -161.79 52.89
C ALA A 720 -24.22 -162.29 53.56
N ILE A 721 -25.24 -161.43 53.72
CA ILE A 721 -26.57 -161.78 54.23
C ILE A 721 -27.23 -162.85 53.36
N ASP A 722 -27.19 -162.73 52.04
CA ASP A 722 -27.78 -163.71 51.13
C ASP A 722 -27.03 -165.05 51.07
N LEU A 723 -25.71 -165.06 51.31
CA LEU A 723 -24.94 -166.29 51.50
C LEU A 723 -25.33 -166.99 52.82
N LEU A 724 -25.46 -166.24 53.92
CA LEU A 724 -25.90 -166.77 55.21
C LEU A 724 -27.32 -167.36 55.13
N ARG A 725 -28.25 -166.67 54.46
CA ARG A 725 -29.63 -167.14 54.23
C ARG A 725 -29.68 -168.49 53.50
N LYS A 726 -28.79 -168.73 52.54
CA LYS A 726 -28.73 -170.00 51.77
C LYS A 726 -28.23 -171.18 52.60
N ASN A 727 -27.46 -170.95 53.67
CA ASN A 727 -26.93 -172.01 54.53
C ASN A 727 -27.88 -172.45 55.67
N VAL A 728 -28.98 -171.73 55.91
CA VAL A 728 -29.96 -172.03 56.97
C VAL A 728 -30.55 -173.47 56.91
N PRO A 729 -30.91 -174.04 55.74
CA PRO A 729 -31.47 -175.40 55.68
C PRO A 729 -30.48 -176.48 56.16
N ASN A 730 -29.20 -176.35 55.81
CA ASN A 730 -28.17 -177.32 56.19
C ASN A 730 -28.02 -177.40 57.71
N LYS A 731 -28.16 -176.28 58.43
CA LYS A 731 -28.13 -176.26 59.90
C LYS A 731 -29.22 -177.13 60.52
N ARG A 732 -30.44 -177.11 59.97
CA ARG A 732 -31.56 -177.94 60.47
C ARG A 732 -31.36 -179.44 60.23
N ASN A 733 -30.76 -179.81 59.10
CA ASN A 733 -30.42 -181.21 58.83
C ASN A 733 -29.33 -181.69 59.80
N LEU A 734 -28.27 -180.89 59.96
CA LEU A 734 -27.19 -181.15 60.92
C LEU A 734 -27.71 -181.20 62.37
N GLU A 735 -28.69 -180.39 62.77
CA GLU A 735 -29.32 -180.46 64.10
C GLU A 735 -30.09 -181.77 64.32
N GLN A 736 -30.64 -182.41 63.28
CA GLN A 736 -31.28 -183.72 63.38
C GLN A 736 -30.25 -184.86 63.42
N GLU A 737 -29.20 -184.79 62.60
CA GLU A 737 -28.07 -185.72 62.63
C GLU A 737 -27.29 -185.63 63.94
N LEU A 738 -27.20 -184.45 64.55
CA LEU A 738 -26.55 -184.26 65.85
C LEU A 738 -27.32 -184.97 66.96
N VAL A 739 -28.66 -185.03 66.93
CA VAL A 739 -29.44 -185.80 67.92
C VAL A 739 -29.20 -187.31 67.79
N THR A 740 -29.13 -187.86 66.58
CA THR A 740 -28.84 -189.29 66.39
C THR A 740 -27.38 -189.62 66.72
N LEU A 741 -26.45 -188.73 66.37
CA LEU A 741 -25.04 -188.84 66.76
C LEU A 741 -24.84 -188.66 68.27
N GLN A 742 -25.61 -187.84 68.98
CA GLN A 742 -25.50 -187.69 70.45
C GLN A 742 -25.74 -189.03 71.17
N ILE A 743 -26.68 -189.85 70.68
CA ILE A 743 -26.98 -191.19 71.21
C ILE A 743 -25.82 -192.17 70.91
N GLN A 744 -25.21 -192.08 69.74
CA GLN A 744 -24.02 -192.89 69.40
C GLN A 744 -22.78 -192.43 70.17
N ILE A 745 -22.63 -191.13 70.40
CA ILE A 745 -21.53 -190.51 71.13
C ILE A 745 -21.55 -190.96 72.60
N SER A 746 -22.71 -191.11 73.25
CA SER A 746 -22.73 -191.68 74.60
C SER A 746 -22.16 -193.11 74.65
N GLN A 747 -22.44 -193.93 73.62
CA GLN A 747 -21.88 -195.30 73.50
C GLN A 747 -20.38 -195.31 73.16
N CYS A 748 -19.86 -194.25 72.55
CA CYS A 748 -18.43 -194.07 72.29
C CYS A 748 -17.68 -193.42 73.45
N GLN A 749 -18.34 -192.59 74.26
CA GLN A 749 -17.74 -191.95 75.45
C GLN A 749 -17.33 -192.98 76.51
N ASP A 750 -18.08 -194.09 76.64
CA ASP A 750 -17.70 -195.25 77.46
C ASP A 750 -16.37 -195.91 77.00
N ARG A 751 -15.97 -195.77 75.73
CA ARG A 751 -14.66 -196.21 75.21
C ARG A 751 -13.59 -195.12 75.26
N MET A 752 -13.99 -193.87 75.06
CA MET A 752 -13.14 -192.69 75.13
C MET A 752 -12.43 -192.60 76.50
N MET A 753 -13.16 -192.96 77.56
CA MET A 753 -12.69 -193.03 78.95
C MET A 753 -11.54 -194.03 79.21
N GLU A 754 -11.30 -195.00 78.30
CA GLU A 754 -10.22 -196.00 78.43
C GLU A 754 -8.96 -195.62 77.63
N LEU A 755 -9.10 -194.85 76.54
CA LEU A 755 -8.00 -194.56 75.59
C LEU A 755 -7.34 -193.18 75.77
N GLU A 756 -8.08 -192.14 76.17
CA GLU A 756 -7.53 -190.76 76.22
C GLU A 756 -6.51 -190.53 77.34
N LYS A 757 -6.29 -191.52 78.20
CA LYS A 757 -5.37 -191.51 79.35
C LYS A 757 -3.87 -191.47 78.97
N MET A 758 -3.52 -191.16 77.72
CA MET A 758 -2.16 -191.38 77.18
C MET A 758 -1.52 -190.27 76.32
N ILE A 759 -2.22 -189.21 75.86
CA ILE A 759 -1.72 -188.42 74.71
C ILE A 759 -1.42 -186.92 74.97
N GLU A 760 -2.17 -186.18 75.81
CA GLU A 760 -2.14 -184.71 75.74
C GLU A 760 -1.27 -183.97 76.78
N ASN A 761 -0.16 -183.37 76.32
CA ASN A 761 0.17 -181.94 76.58
C ASN A 761 1.30 -181.40 75.66
N PRO A 762 1.26 -180.14 75.14
CA PRO A 762 2.17 -179.68 74.08
C PRO A 762 2.98 -178.37 74.33
N HIS A 763 4.00 -178.16 73.48
CA HIS A 763 4.63 -176.93 72.92
C HIS A 763 5.46 -177.42 71.69
N ASP A 764 5.60 -176.83 70.51
CA ASP A 764 5.24 -175.55 69.86
C ASP A 764 6.10 -174.29 70.14
N GLU A 765 6.57 -173.66 69.05
CA GLU A 765 7.29 -172.37 68.94
C GLU A 765 7.44 -171.98 67.43
N SER A 766 6.71 -170.98 66.89
CA SER A 766 7.12 -170.18 65.68
C SER A 766 6.08 -169.12 65.18
N ARG A 767 6.57 -168.10 64.42
CA ARG A 767 5.93 -167.36 63.26
C ARG A 767 5.69 -165.81 63.28
N VAL A 768 6.68 -164.91 63.56
CA VAL A 768 6.61 -163.46 63.13
C VAL A 768 7.98 -162.74 62.91
N ARG A 769 8.04 -161.57 62.20
CA ARG A 769 9.27 -160.82 61.75
C ARG A 769 9.02 -159.32 61.32
N PHE A 770 10.07 -158.46 61.18
CA PHE A 770 10.07 -156.99 60.85
C PHE A 770 11.10 -156.50 59.75
N LEU A 771 11.13 -155.17 59.36
CA LEU A 771 11.92 -154.47 58.27
C LEU A 771 12.29 -152.95 58.56
N GLU A 772 13.00 -152.19 57.66
CA GLU A 772 13.91 -150.99 57.95
C GLU A 772 13.86 -149.69 57.05
N GLY A 773 14.62 -148.59 57.37
CA GLY A 773 14.82 -147.30 56.60
C GLY A 773 15.88 -146.28 57.20
N ASN A 774 16.29 -145.15 56.53
CA ASN A 774 17.41 -144.23 56.98
C ASN A 774 17.49 -142.77 56.36
N ASP A 775 18.28 -141.81 56.94
CA ASP A 775 18.35 -140.33 56.63
C ASP A 775 19.79 -139.65 56.59
N PRO A 776 19.98 -138.40 56.07
CA PRO A 776 21.29 -137.70 55.90
C PRO A 776 21.67 -136.63 56.98
N THR A 777 22.88 -136.02 56.90
CA THR A 777 23.54 -135.28 58.03
C THR A 777 23.95 -133.80 57.80
N PRO A 778 24.12 -132.98 58.88
CA PRO A 778 24.13 -131.51 58.79
C PRO A 778 25.31 -130.83 58.07
N ALA A 779 26.52 -131.40 58.09
CA ALA A 779 27.71 -130.74 57.53
C ALA A 779 27.58 -130.43 56.02
N GLN A 780 26.75 -131.20 55.30
CA GLN A 780 26.46 -130.99 53.88
C GLN A 780 25.55 -129.79 53.59
N LEU A 781 24.76 -129.32 54.56
CA LEU A 781 24.01 -128.07 54.43
C LEU A 781 24.92 -126.85 54.61
N GLN A 782 25.82 -126.89 55.59
CA GLN A 782 26.58 -125.72 56.04
C GLN A 782 27.54 -125.20 54.95
N SER A 783 28.31 -126.10 54.32
CA SER A 783 29.19 -125.78 53.18
C SER A 783 28.45 -125.20 51.97
N LYS A 784 27.14 -125.42 51.84
CA LYS A 784 26.31 -124.93 50.73
C LYS A 784 25.66 -123.57 51.03
N LEU A 785 25.74 -123.12 52.27
CA LEU A 785 25.24 -121.81 52.70
C LEU A 785 26.32 -120.73 52.49
N GLU A 786 27.57 -121.02 52.87
CA GLU A 786 28.73 -120.16 52.63
C GLU A 786 28.94 -119.85 51.13
N GLU A 787 28.73 -120.83 50.23
CA GLU A 787 28.83 -120.64 48.77
C GLU A 787 27.79 -119.63 48.23
N LEU A 788 26.64 -119.48 48.90
CA LEU A 788 25.58 -118.56 48.49
C LEU A 788 25.80 -117.14 49.04
N GLU A 789 26.37 -117.00 50.24
CA GLU A 789 26.66 -115.70 50.85
C GLU A 789 27.73 -114.92 50.08
N VAL A 790 28.84 -115.58 49.68
CA VAL A 790 29.88 -114.95 48.83
C VAL A 790 29.29 -114.45 47.52
N ARG A 791 28.41 -115.26 46.90
CA ARG A 791 27.77 -114.97 45.61
C ARG A 791 26.72 -113.86 45.68
N LEU A 792 26.22 -113.55 46.87
CA LEU A 792 25.35 -112.40 47.13
C LEU A 792 26.16 -111.09 47.17
N GLY A 793 27.29 -111.09 47.90
CA GLY A 793 28.17 -109.91 47.99
C GLY A 793 28.69 -109.44 46.62
N GLU A 794 29.12 -110.36 45.75
CA GLU A 794 29.50 -110.06 44.35
C GLU A 794 28.40 -109.39 43.53
N LYS A 795 27.11 -109.55 43.91
CA LYS A 795 25.96 -108.94 43.22
C LYS A 795 25.59 -107.58 43.78
N GLU A 796 25.81 -107.34 45.07
CA GLU A 796 25.58 -106.05 45.71
C GLU A 796 26.64 -105.03 45.26
N GLU A 797 27.92 -105.41 45.18
CA GLU A 797 29.00 -104.56 44.66
C GLU A 797 28.75 -104.14 43.19
N GLN A 798 28.35 -105.09 42.34
CA GLN A 798 27.97 -104.84 40.93
C GLN A 798 26.71 -103.99 40.75
N MET A 799 25.91 -103.80 41.81
CA MET A 799 24.75 -102.91 41.81
C MET A 799 25.19 -101.48 42.13
N LEU A 800 26.00 -101.31 43.18
CA LEU A 800 26.55 -100.02 43.61
C LEU A 800 27.41 -99.33 42.53
N GLU A 801 28.23 -100.09 41.78
CA GLU A 801 28.96 -99.54 40.63
C GLU A 801 28.02 -98.96 39.57
N LYS A 802 26.89 -99.61 39.30
CA LYS A 802 25.94 -99.19 38.26
C LYS A 802 25.13 -97.97 38.68
N ASP A 803 24.75 -97.88 39.95
CA ASP A 803 24.07 -96.68 40.47
C ASP A 803 24.98 -95.46 40.44
N LEU A 804 26.28 -95.63 40.73
CA LEU A 804 27.28 -94.56 40.63
C LEU A 804 27.46 -94.07 39.17
N ILE A 805 27.47 -95.00 38.21
CA ILE A 805 27.49 -94.67 36.77
C ILE A 805 26.19 -93.98 36.35
N PHE A 806 25.03 -94.44 36.82
CA PHE A 806 23.72 -93.87 36.50
C PHE A 806 23.58 -92.41 36.99
N ASP A 807 24.05 -92.10 38.19
CA ASP A 807 24.07 -90.75 38.74
C ASP A 807 25.03 -89.82 37.94
N GLN A 808 26.22 -90.31 37.56
CA GLN A 808 27.11 -89.54 36.67
C GLN A 808 26.49 -89.27 35.29
N VAL A 809 25.85 -90.26 34.67
CA VAL A 809 25.18 -90.11 33.35
C VAL A 809 24.00 -89.14 33.46
N SER A 810 23.19 -89.23 34.52
CA SER A 810 22.07 -88.31 34.78
C SER A 810 22.56 -86.86 34.93
N ARG A 811 23.59 -86.64 35.76
CA ARG A 811 24.25 -85.31 35.95
C ARG A 811 24.96 -84.75 34.72
N LEU A 812 25.17 -85.55 33.68
CA LEU A 812 25.64 -85.11 32.37
C LEU A 812 24.46 -84.81 31.44
N ALA A 813 23.45 -85.69 31.40
CA ALA A 813 22.24 -85.51 30.60
C ALA A 813 21.50 -84.22 30.97
N ASP A 814 21.24 -83.97 32.27
CA ASP A 814 20.60 -82.74 32.74
C ASP A 814 21.41 -81.49 32.41
N ARG A 815 22.76 -81.58 32.44
CA ARG A 815 23.64 -80.46 32.12
C ARG A 815 23.63 -80.12 30.63
N VAL A 816 23.48 -81.13 29.77
CA VAL A 816 23.27 -80.96 28.33
C VAL A 816 21.87 -80.41 28.05
N LYS A 817 20.84 -80.97 28.70
CA LYS A 817 19.44 -80.54 28.60
C LYS A 817 19.25 -79.07 28.98
N ASN A 818 19.69 -78.67 30.17
CA ASN A 818 19.59 -77.28 30.65
C ASN A 818 20.34 -76.31 29.71
N LYS A 819 21.45 -76.74 29.12
CA LYS A 819 22.21 -75.95 28.15
C LYS A 819 21.46 -75.83 26.81
N ALA A 820 20.85 -76.91 26.32
CA ALA A 820 19.99 -76.89 25.14
C ALA A 820 18.74 -76.02 25.33
N GLU A 821 18.02 -76.14 26.45
CA GLU A 821 16.85 -75.33 26.78
C GLU A 821 17.21 -73.83 26.86
N SER A 822 18.35 -73.49 27.49
CA SER A 822 18.84 -72.10 27.53
C SER A 822 19.15 -71.53 26.13
N GLY A 823 19.74 -72.35 25.24
CA GLY A 823 20.03 -71.96 23.86
C GLY A 823 18.80 -71.90 22.94
N GLN A 824 17.74 -72.64 23.27
CA GLN A 824 16.51 -72.70 22.48
C GLN A 824 15.78 -71.34 22.43
N GLY A 825 15.81 -70.60 23.55
CA GLY A 825 15.23 -69.25 23.63
C GLY A 825 15.90 -68.26 22.68
N ASP A 826 17.24 -68.24 22.63
CA ASP A 826 17.99 -67.26 21.82
C ASP A 826 18.11 -67.66 20.36
N THR A 827 18.21 -68.96 20.05
CA THR A 827 18.09 -69.45 18.67
C THR A 827 16.70 -69.18 18.08
N LEU A 828 15.62 -69.30 18.86
CA LEU A 828 14.28 -68.92 18.42
C LEU A 828 14.13 -67.41 18.20
N LYS A 829 14.69 -66.57 19.09
CA LYS A 829 14.74 -65.10 18.88
C LYS A 829 15.53 -64.74 17.62
N LEU A 830 16.65 -65.40 17.37
CA LEU A 830 17.47 -65.19 16.18
C LEU A 830 16.73 -65.61 14.91
N ALA A 831 16.11 -66.78 14.88
CA ALA A 831 15.31 -67.26 13.75
C ALA A 831 14.12 -66.32 13.44
N LYS A 832 13.43 -65.81 14.46
CA LYS A 832 12.38 -64.79 14.28
C LYS A 832 12.94 -63.50 13.68
N LYS A 833 14.03 -62.96 14.22
CA LYS A 833 14.70 -61.76 13.67
C LYS A 833 15.17 -61.96 12.22
N VAL A 834 15.72 -63.12 11.88
CA VAL A 834 16.15 -63.44 10.51
C VAL A 834 14.95 -63.51 9.55
N ASN A 835 13.83 -64.10 9.97
CA ASN A 835 12.60 -64.11 9.16
C ASN A 835 11.96 -62.72 9.01
N GLU A 836 11.93 -61.91 10.07
CA GLU A 836 11.48 -60.50 10.01
C GLU A 836 12.36 -59.68 9.06
N LEU A 837 13.68 -59.86 9.12
CA LEU A 837 14.61 -59.21 8.19
C LEU A 837 14.42 -59.71 6.75
N GLN A 838 14.22 -61.00 6.52
CA GLN A 838 13.88 -61.51 5.18
C GLN A 838 12.55 -60.94 4.65
N SER A 839 11.52 -60.80 5.50
CA SER A 839 10.26 -60.16 5.08
C SER A 839 10.49 -58.70 4.70
N ARG A 840 11.13 -57.93 5.58
CA ARG A 840 11.47 -56.52 5.31
C ARG A 840 12.30 -56.35 4.05
N ILE A 841 13.27 -57.23 3.79
CA ILE A 841 14.04 -57.25 2.54
C ILE A 841 13.11 -57.49 1.35
N LYS A 842 12.26 -58.53 1.37
CA LYS A 842 11.29 -58.80 0.29
C LYS A 842 10.31 -57.64 0.07
N ASP A 843 9.89 -56.96 1.13
CA ASP A 843 8.98 -55.81 1.06
C ASP A 843 9.68 -54.57 0.49
N ILE A 844 10.94 -54.32 0.87
CA ILE A 844 11.78 -53.27 0.29
C ILE A 844 12.11 -53.58 -1.17
N THR A 845 12.43 -54.83 -1.53
CA THR A 845 12.66 -55.25 -2.92
C THR A 845 11.40 -55.07 -3.76
N ARG A 846 10.20 -55.40 -3.25
CA ARG A 846 8.93 -55.15 -3.95
C ARG A 846 8.68 -53.65 -4.16
N LYS A 847 8.90 -52.81 -3.14
CA LYS A 847 8.79 -51.34 -3.28
C LYS A 847 9.84 -50.76 -4.24
N MET A 848 11.05 -51.29 -4.23
CA MET A 848 12.12 -50.90 -5.16
C MET A 848 11.77 -51.30 -6.60
N MET A 849 11.24 -52.51 -6.83
CA MET A 849 10.75 -52.92 -8.15
C MET A 849 9.60 -52.04 -8.63
N ALA A 850 8.63 -51.71 -7.76
CA ALA A 850 7.55 -50.79 -8.09
C ALA A 850 8.08 -49.41 -8.51
N MET A 851 8.93 -48.78 -7.70
CA MET A 851 9.55 -47.48 -8.04
C MET A 851 10.43 -47.54 -9.30
N VAL A 852 11.08 -48.67 -9.58
CA VAL A 852 11.86 -48.86 -10.83
C VAL A 852 10.93 -48.99 -12.04
N SER A 853 9.79 -49.66 -11.93
CA SER A 853 8.78 -49.70 -13.00
C SER A 853 8.09 -48.34 -13.21
N GLU A 854 7.77 -47.61 -12.13
CA GLU A 854 7.25 -46.24 -12.20
C GLU A 854 8.25 -45.31 -12.87
N LEU A 855 9.53 -45.35 -12.44
CA LEU A 855 10.61 -44.57 -13.05
C LEU A 855 10.79 -44.92 -14.53
N SER A 856 10.67 -46.21 -14.89
CA SER A 856 10.78 -46.67 -16.28
C SER A 856 9.59 -46.19 -17.13
N MET A 857 8.36 -46.17 -16.59
CA MET A 857 7.20 -45.57 -17.25
C MET A 857 7.33 -44.05 -17.40
N HIS A 858 7.84 -43.35 -16.38
CA HIS A 858 8.11 -41.92 -16.47
C HIS A 858 9.24 -41.59 -17.46
N GLN A 859 10.29 -42.41 -17.55
CA GLN A 859 11.34 -42.28 -18.55
C GLN A 859 10.82 -42.54 -19.96
N ALA A 860 10.01 -43.58 -20.17
CA ALA A 860 9.37 -43.83 -21.46
C ALA A 860 8.41 -42.69 -21.87
N GLY A 861 7.62 -42.17 -20.92
CA GLY A 861 6.75 -41.00 -21.15
C GLY A 861 7.54 -39.73 -21.48
N ALA A 862 8.64 -39.46 -20.76
CA ALA A 862 9.50 -38.32 -21.03
C ALA A 862 10.20 -38.42 -22.40
N LEU A 863 10.65 -39.62 -22.80
CA LEU A 863 11.21 -39.87 -24.13
C LEU A 863 10.16 -39.69 -25.23
N LYS A 864 8.92 -40.17 -25.03
CA LYS A 864 7.81 -39.97 -25.97
C LYS A 864 7.46 -38.49 -26.13
N LEU A 865 7.33 -37.75 -25.03
CA LEU A 865 7.10 -36.31 -25.05
C LEU A 865 8.27 -35.54 -25.71
N GLN A 866 9.52 -35.96 -25.47
CA GLN A 866 10.68 -35.37 -26.14
C GLN A 866 10.70 -35.65 -27.65
N GLN A 867 10.18 -36.80 -28.09
CA GLN A 867 10.01 -37.11 -29.50
C GLN A 867 8.85 -36.30 -30.12
N GLU A 868 7.69 -36.23 -29.46
CA GLU A 868 6.56 -35.40 -29.88
C GLU A 868 6.93 -33.92 -30.01
N VAL A 869 7.74 -33.39 -29.08
CA VAL A 869 8.30 -32.02 -29.18
C VAL A 869 9.16 -31.87 -30.44
N LYS A 870 10.07 -32.80 -30.73
CA LYS A 870 10.92 -32.75 -31.93
C LYS A 870 10.12 -32.89 -33.23
N GLU A 871 9.09 -33.73 -33.22
CA GLU A 871 8.18 -33.88 -34.36
C GLU A 871 7.39 -32.58 -34.60
N LYS A 872 6.93 -31.90 -33.54
CA LYS A 872 6.29 -30.58 -33.66
C LYS A 872 7.25 -29.43 -33.97
N GLU A 873 8.51 -29.48 -33.52
CA GLU A 873 9.57 -28.56 -33.95
C GLU A 873 9.84 -28.72 -35.45
N ALA A 874 9.95 -29.95 -35.96
CA ALA A 874 10.17 -30.25 -37.37
C ALA A 874 8.94 -29.96 -38.27
N GLU A 875 7.71 -30.13 -37.76
CA GLU A 875 6.50 -29.62 -38.42
C GLU A 875 6.52 -28.09 -38.51
N LEU A 876 6.86 -27.40 -37.41
CA LEU A 876 6.90 -25.94 -37.36
C LEU A 876 7.97 -25.36 -38.30
N GLU A 877 9.16 -25.97 -38.37
CA GLU A 877 10.19 -25.61 -39.37
C GLU A 877 9.66 -25.80 -40.81
N GLN A 878 8.90 -26.86 -41.09
CA GLN A 878 8.27 -27.05 -42.40
C GLN A 878 7.17 -26.00 -42.68
N CYS A 879 6.37 -25.61 -41.68
CA CYS A 879 5.40 -24.54 -41.80
C CYS A 879 6.06 -23.20 -42.14
N TYR A 880 7.18 -22.85 -41.48
CA TYR A 880 7.97 -21.67 -41.82
C TYR A 880 8.57 -21.76 -43.23
N MET A 881 9.16 -22.90 -43.61
CA MET A 881 9.76 -23.12 -44.94
C MET A 881 8.74 -23.14 -46.10
N ARG A 882 7.44 -23.40 -45.82
CA ARG A 882 6.32 -23.21 -46.76
C ARG A 882 5.93 -21.74 -46.85
N MET A 883 5.74 -21.09 -45.69
CA MET A 883 5.35 -19.69 -45.60
C MET A 883 6.38 -18.74 -46.25
N GLU A 884 7.69 -19.01 -46.13
CA GLU A 884 8.75 -18.25 -46.82
C GLU A 884 8.68 -18.37 -48.35
N LYS A 885 8.06 -19.41 -48.90
CA LYS A 885 7.81 -19.57 -50.35
C LYS A 885 6.49 -18.96 -50.81
N GLY A 886 5.65 -18.48 -49.88
CA GLY A 886 4.27 -18.08 -50.15
C GLY A 886 3.27 -19.24 -50.26
N GLU A 887 3.65 -20.45 -49.82
CA GLU A 887 2.76 -21.63 -49.75
C GLU A 887 1.98 -21.63 -48.41
N PRO A 888 0.76 -22.20 -48.34
CA PRO A 888 0.03 -22.36 -47.08
C PRO A 888 0.86 -23.11 -46.01
N PRO A 889 0.87 -22.67 -44.73
CA PRO A 889 1.73 -23.28 -43.71
C PRO A 889 1.44 -24.77 -43.45
N SER A 890 0.20 -25.23 -43.66
CA SER A 890 -0.21 -26.63 -43.53
C SER A 890 -1.33 -26.96 -44.51
N ASP A 891 -1.36 -28.20 -44.99
CA ASP A 891 -2.39 -28.73 -45.89
C ASP A 891 -3.80 -28.65 -45.26
N GLU A 892 -3.91 -28.73 -43.93
CA GLU A 892 -5.18 -28.56 -43.22
C GLU A 892 -5.70 -27.11 -43.29
N ILE A 893 -4.79 -26.14 -43.23
CA ILE A 893 -5.11 -24.70 -43.35
C ILE A 893 -5.49 -24.37 -44.79
N GLU A 894 -4.84 -25.00 -45.78
CA GLU A 894 -5.26 -24.90 -47.18
C GLU A 894 -6.67 -25.48 -47.38
N LEU A 895 -6.98 -26.65 -46.80
CA LEU A 895 -8.31 -27.26 -46.84
C LEU A 895 -9.38 -26.49 -46.05
N GLU A 896 -8.99 -25.62 -45.12
CA GLU A 896 -9.88 -24.71 -44.40
C GLU A 896 -10.11 -23.39 -45.16
N TRP A 897 -9.05 -22.81 -45.74
CA TRP A 897 -9.14 -21.67 -46.67
C TRP A 897 -9.99 -22.02 -47.91
N MET A 898 -9.76 -23.19 -48.50
CA MET A 898 -10.59 -23.73 -49.57
C MET A 898 -11.99 -24.14 -49.11
N ARG A 899 -12.31 -24.12 -47.80
CA ARG A 899 -13.69 -24.23 -47.28
C ARG A 899 -14.32 -22.85 -47.10
N THR A 900 -13.61 -21.85 -46.58
CA THR A 900 -14.12 -20.48 -46.47
C THR A 900 -14.42 -19.88 -47.83
N LEU A 901 -13.55 -20.09 -48.84
CA LEU A 901 -13.79 -19.60 -50.21
C LEU A 901 -15.10 -20.15 -50.80
N ARG A 902 -15.34 -21.46 -50.64
CA ARG A 902 -16.60 -22.11 -51.09
C ARG A 902 -17.82 -21.66 -50.29
N ALA A 903 -17.66 -21.30 -49.02
CA ALA A 903 -18.75 -20.74 -48.21
C ALA A 903 -19.09 -19.30 -48.63
N GLU A 904 -18.13 -18.51 -49.09
CA GLU A 904 -18.38 -17.20 -49.69
C GLU A 904 -19.08 -17.33 -51.06
N GLU A 905 -18.63 -18.25 -51.92
CA GLU A 905 -19.31 -18.58 -53.19
C GLU A 905 -20.77 -19.01 -52.95
N GLN A 906 -21.02 -19.87 -51.95
CA GLN A 906 -22.36 -20.29 -51.55
C GLN A 906 -23.21 -19.11 -51.05
N ARG A 907 -22.68 -18.25 -50.17
CA ARG A 907 -23.37 -17.03 -49.73
C ARG A 907 -23.71 -16.06 -50.87
N LEU A 908 -22.88 -15.99 -51.90
CA LEU A 908 -23.13 -15.19 -53.10
C LEU A 908 -24.29 -15.76 -53.93
N ALA A 909 -24.35 -17.09 -54.09
CA ALA A 909 -25.47 -17.77 -54.73
C ALA A 909 -26.77 -17.69 -53.91
N GLU A 910 -26.69 -17.81 -52.59
CA GLU A 910 -27.83 -17.64 -51.67
C GLU A 910 -28.41 -16.22 -51.74
N LYS A 911 -27.57 -15.18 -51.84
CA LYS A 911 -28.06 -13.80 -52.08
C LYS A 911 -28.78 -13.65 -53.42
N GLN A 912 -28.33 -14.31 -54.49
CA GLN A 912 -28.99 -14.25 -55.79
C GLN A 912 -30.31 -15.02 -55.81
N THR A 913 -30.39 -16.18 -55.16
CA THR A 913 -31.65 -16.94 -55.06
C THR A 913 -32.66 -16.27 -54.14
N ALA A 914 -32.24 -15.64 -53.03
CA ALA A 914 -33.13 -14.88 -52.17
C ALA A 914 -33.79 -13.67 -52.89
N LEU A 915 -33.09 -13.02 -53.81
CA LEU A 915 -33.66 -11.94 -54.64
C LEU A 915 -34.75 -12.47 -55.58
N LEU A 916 -34.54 -13.63 -56.22
CA LEU A 916 -35.53 -14.25 -57.10
C LEU A 916 -36.77 -14.72 -56.33
N VAL A 917 -36.59 -15.29 -55.13
CA VAL A 917 -37.71 -15.70 -54.26
C VAL A 917 -38.53 -14.48 -53.81
N ALA A 918 -37.91 -13.32 -53.57
CA ALA A 918 -38.64 -12.10 -53.24
C ALA A 918 -39.52 -11.59 -54.41
N GLU A 919 -39.06 -11.72 -55.66
CA GLU A 919 -39.87 -11.40 -56.86
C GLU A 919 -41.00 -12.43 -57.10
N GLU A 920 -40.84 -13.68 -56.65
CA GLU A 920 -41.91 -14.69 -56.67
C GLU A 920 -42.95 -14.47 -55.56
N GLU A 921 -42.54 -14.09 -54.34
CA GLU A 921 -43.45 -13.90 -53.20
C GLU A 921 -44.48 -12.78 -53.43
N GLU A 922 -44.15 -11.70 -54.15
CA GLU A 922 -45.14 -10.67 -54.52
C GLU A 922 -46.30 -11.24 -55.37
N GLN A 923 -46.05 -12.26 -56.21
CA GLN A 923 -47.05 -12.84 -57.11
C GLN A 923 -48.14 -13.65 -56.38
N TYR A 924 -47.89 -14.07 -55.14
CA TYR A 924 -48.85 -14.80 -54.30
C TYR A 924 -49.69 -13.89 -53.38
N THR A 925 -49.65 -12.57 -53.58
CA THR A 925 -50.43 -11.59 -52.82
C THR A 925 -51.80 -11.33 -53.46
N LEU A 926 -52.87 -11.81 -52.83
CA LEU A 926 -54.25 -11.57 -53.28
C LEU A 926 -54.79 -10.22 -52.77
N THR A 927 -55.70 -9.62 -53.54
CA THR A 927 -56.34 -8.32 -53.28
C THR A 927 -57.29 -8.35 -52.07
N GLY A 928 -56.67 -8.40 -50.89
CA GLY A 928 -57.30 -8.55 -49.58
C GLY A 928 -56.29 -8.74 -48.44
N GLY A 929 -54.99 -8.93 -48.74
CA GLY A 929 -53.91 -8.98 -47.74
C GLY A 929 -53.64 -10.36 -47.14
N THR A 930 -54.39 -11.40 -47.53
CA THR A 930 -54.11 -12.79 -47.20
C THR A 930 -53.23 -13.44 -48.26
N VAL A 931 -51.98 -13.73 -47.92
CA VAL A 931 -51.05 -14.54 -48.73
C VAL A 931 -51.51 -16.01 -48.70
N THR A 932 -51.42 -16.71 -49.84
CA THR A 932 -51.80 -18.14 -49.92
C THR A 932 -50.69 -19.01 -50.48
N THR A 933 -50.14 -19.91 -49.66
CA THR A 933 -49.09 -20.88 -50.05
C THR A 933 -49.63 -22.09 -50.84
N ALA A 934 -50.68 -21.87 -51.64
CA ALA A 934 -51.35 -22.91 -52.41
C ALA A 934 -51.23 -22.62 -53.90
N GLU A 935 -50.47 -23.44 -54.62
CA GLU A 935 -50.33 -23.36 -56.08
C GLU A 935 -51.73 -23.25 -56.74
N PRO A 936 -52.00 -22.21 -57.55
CA PRO A 936 -53.27 -22.10 -58.27
C PRO A 936 -53.37 -23.24 -59.28
N ARG A 937 -54.26 -24.21 -58.98
CA ARG A 937 -54.36 -25.48 -59.73
C ARG A 937 -54.50 -25.25 -61.24
N PRO A 938 -53.62 -25.82 -62.09
CA PRO A 938 -53.77 -25.77 -63.53
C PRO A 938 -55.07 -26.44 -63.99
N ASN A 939 -56.07 -25.63 -64.35
CA ASN A 939 -57.39 -26.11 -64.80
C ASN A 939 -57.40 -26.58 -66.27
N ALA A 940 -56.25 -26.55 -66.95
CA ALA A 940 -56.02 -27.20 -68.23
C ALA A 940 -54.54 -27.65 -68.32
N TYR A 941 -54.30 -28.77 -68.99
CA TYR A 941 -52.96 -29.17 -69.42
C TYR A 941 -52.72 -28.64 -70.84
N ILE A 942 -51.67 -27.86 -71.04
CA ILE A 942 -51.19 -27.42 -72.36
C ILE A 942 -49.97 -28.29 -72.69
N PRO A 943 -49.98 -29.08 -73.79
CA PRO A 943 -48.80 -29.86 -74.18
C PRO A 943 -47.77 -28.97 -74.89
N ASP A 944 -46.51 -29.04 -74.49
CA ASP A 944 -45.39 -28.23 -75.02
C ASP A 944 -44.88 -28.68 -76.42
N ASN A 945 -45.79 -29.13 -77.30
CA ASN A 945 -45.48 -29.49 -78.69
C ASN A 945 -45.93 -28.36 -79.63
N GLU A 946 -44.97 -27.66 -80.25
CA GLU A 946 -45.17 -26.43 -81.04
C GLU A 946 -45.95 -26.58 -82.38
N ASN A 947 -46.87 -27.55 -82.53
CA ASN A 947 -47.61 -27.79 -83.78
C ASN A 947 -49.10 -28.20 -83.66
N GLU A 948 -49.70 -28.23 -82.46
CA GLU A 948 -51.16 -28.44 -82.33
C GLU A 948 -51.82 -27.38 -81.42
N LEU A 949 -53.07 -26.98 -81.73
CA LEU A 949 -53.72 -25.84 -81.06
C LEU A 949 -54.23 -26.19 -79.63
N PRO A 950 -54.11 -25.27 -78.65
CA PRO A 950 -54.54 -25.50 -77.27
C PRO A 950 -56.07 -25.41 -77.13
N ILE A 951 -56.74 -26.57 -77.10
CA ILE A 951 -58.16 -26.68 -76.74
C ILE A 951 -58.29 -27.58 -75.51
N PRO A 952 -58.80 -27.08 -74.36
CA PRO A 952 -58.91 -27.86 -73.14
C PRO A 952 -59.79 -29.10 -73.28
N ARG A 953 -59.35 -30.22 -72.68
CA ARG A 953 -60.15 -31.45 -72.53
C ARG A 953 -60.28 -31.81 -71.05
N PRO A 954 -61.49 -32.10 -70.54
CA PRO A 954 -61.67 -32.51 -69.14
C PRO A 954 -61.11 -33.91 -68.90
N TYR A 955 -60.58 -34.14 -67.70
CA TYR A 955 -60.12 -35.47 -67.27
C TYR A 955 -61.28 -36.47 -67.20
N GLY A 956 -61.08 -37.66 -67.76
CA GLY A 956 -62.00 -38.78 -67.62
C GLY A 956 -61.94 -39.42 -66.22
N ALA A 957 -62.67 -40.52 -66.01
CA ALA A 957 -62.82 -41.20 -64.71
C ALA A 957 -61.52 -41.81 -64.11
N HIS A 958 -60.37 -41.59 -64.74
CA HIS A 958 -59.04 -41.94 -64.25
C HIS A 958 -58.13 -40.71 -64.37
N ALA A 959 -58.22 -39.79 -63.40
CA ALA A 959 -57.27 -38.68 -63.27
C ALA A 959 -55.91 -39.21 -62.78
N PRO A 960 -54.77 -38.69 -63.27
CA PRO A 960 -53.45 -39.13 -62.84
C PRO A 960 -53.18 -38.73 -61.39
N PHE A 961 -53.05 -39.74 -60.53
CA PHE A 961 -52.68 -39.58 -59.12
C PHE A 961 -51.20 -39.20 -59.01
N LYS A 962 -50.90 -37.95 -58.60
CA LYS A 962 -49.54 -37.52 -58.22
C LYS A 962 -49.14 -38.31 -56.97
N PRO A 963 -48.13 -39.20 -57.01
CA PRO A 963 -47.77 -40.00 -55.84
C PRO A 963 -47.22 -39.11 -54.72
N ASN A 964 -47.67 -39.33 -53.49
CA ASN A 964 -47.01 -38.73 -52.33
C ASN A 964 -45.59 -39.31 -52.20
N GLU A 965 -44.61 -38.47 -51.92
CA GLU A 965 -43.25 -38.93 -51.65
C GLU A 965 -43.20 -39.81 -50.38
N PRO A 966 -42.37 -40.86 -50.36
CA PRO A 966 -42.34 -41.81 -49.25
C PRO A 966 -41.76 -41.16 -47.99
N GLY A 967 -42.46 -41.32 -46.87
CA GLY A 967 -42.02 -40.82 -45.56
C GLY A 967 -40.66 -41.38 -45.13
N SER A 968 -40.00 -40.65 -44.21
CA SER A 968 -38.56 -40.74 -43.86
C SER A 968 -38.07 -42.06 -43.20
N SER A 969 -38.76 -43.19 -43.38
CA SER A 969 -38.50 -44.46 -42.69
C SER A 969 -38.15 -45.64 -43.62
N MET A 970 -37.52 -45.40 -44.77
CA MET A 970 -37.04 -46.48 -45.66
C MET A 970 -35.54 -46.42 -46.02
N ARG A 971 -34.75 -47.09 -45.17
CA ARG A 971 -33.55 -47.92 -45.51
C ARG A 971 -32.56 -47.38 -46.57
N HIS A 972 -31.44 -46.82 -46.10
CA HIS A 972 -30.18 -46.89 -46.85
C HIS A 972 -29.40 -48.17 -46.50
N ILE A 973 -29.13 -49.00 -47.51
CA ILE A 973 -28.35 -50.24 -47.39
C ILE A 973 -26.85 -49.91 -47.53
N ARG A 974 -26.03 -50.25 -46.52
CA ARG A 974 -24.57 -50.14 -46.63
C ARG A 974 -24.03 -51.21 -47.58
N LYS A 975 -23.22 -50.82 -48.56
CA LYS A 975 -22.47 -51.75 -49.43
C LYS A 975 -21.28 -52.37 -48.67
N PRO A 976 -20.87 -53.62 -48.94
CA PRO A 976 -19.73 -54.24 -48.27
C PRO A 976 -18.39 -53.62 -48.70
N VAL A 977 -17.43 -53.56 -47.76
CA VAL A 977 -16.03 -53.18 -48.04
C VAL A 977 -15.17 -54.45 -48.08
N PRO A 978 -14.42 -54.73 -49.16
CA PRO A 978 -13.50 -55.87 -49.21
C PRO A 978 -12.28 -55.63 -48.32
N LYS A 979 -11.80 -56.67 -47.64
CA LYS A 979 -10.54 -56.63 -46.88
C LYS A 979 -9.35 -56.94 -47.81
N PRO A 980 -8.20 -56.26 -47.66
CA PRO A 980 -6.97 -56.65 -48.34
C PRO A 980 -6.42 -57.98 -47.76
N ILE A 981 -5.56 -58.64 -48.54
CA ILE A 981 -4.85 -59.87 -48.17
C ILE A 981 -3.39 -59.50 -47.82
N GLU A 982 -2.85 -60.15 -46.79
CA GLU A 982 -1.48 -59.98 -46.31
C GLU A 982 -0.48 -60.76 -47.18
N ILE A 983 0.71 -60.20 -47.39
CA ILE A 983 1.96 -60.87 -47.81
C ILE A 983 3.08 -60.29 -46.94
#